data_AF-A0A9W7CJW9-F1
#
_entry.id   AF-A0A9W7CJW9-F1
#
_cell.length_a   1.000
_cell.length_b   1.000
_cell.length_c   1.000
_cell.angle_alpha   90.00
_cell.angle_beta   90.00
_cell.angle_gamma   90.00
#
_symmetry.space_group_name_H-M   'P 1'
#
loop_
_entity.id
_entity.type
_entity.pdbx_description
1 polymer ?
#
loop_
_entity_poly.entity_id
_entity_poly.type
_entity_poly.pdbx_seq_one_letter_code
_entity_poly.pdbx_strand_id
1 'polypeptide(L)'
;MQSSTNTVFSNNYCSGGHGISIGSLGGDEQNASTTVAGLLVKDNMIVNSDNGIRIKTIVGLKGLVTDASYIDNKLVNVKNAIVVHSDYNKTKQGYSGVPTSVVPIINIKIDGLSGSATNLYDIVANPDVMSHWSLASIAVNATNVGQCKGSPTALVPPPPRIDPKMEAQRLESSACVDHKNIIQCTGVHSQYEVLLYFWCTPSERVRPRDSVNSAWHGTYLLMALLANSPRSGVGLLVDSCSAFSLSYPREIINDVPSPMIPFDPVDSFLNLLAPRHKTSSQNHVMKLFTPTLVLLALLLAAVDADDVVTQNQVTQESQASQVGQVSPASQMAQDSPDQEQQSSGCTLTGNYTEGTDVSQCSTIVIDSLSVPAGVMLDLTNVSDGASIKFEGMTTFGPKLWDGPLVKLKGNSLTVTGPGTLDGQGAWYWPQGQKVTRPVFFRLSKVANSTLSGFSIKNMPYRTFSILSSNYTTISGLTIDSRAGNGSAKNTDGFDLSRNDHVTITGNRVYNQDDCLAMQSSTNTIFSNNYCSGSHGISIGSLGGPEQNINTTVAGLLGLVTNVTYSNNKLVNVKHAIVMHSDYNKTRGGYSGIPTSLVNITNIKIEGLSGSAKNLYNIVANPDVVSNWSFINIAVNATNIGQCKGGPSNVQC
;
A
#
# COMPACT_ATOMS: atom_id res chain seq x y z
N MET A 1 -5.43 5.22 1.84
CA MET A 1 -5.31 5.64 0.43
C MET A 1 -5.61 7.13 0.32
N GLN A 2 -4.85 7.87 -0.49
CA GLN A 2 -5.04 9.31 -0.77
C GLN A 2 -5.45 9.59 -2.22
N SER A 3 -5.38 8.60 -3.10
CA SER A 3 -5.99 8.54 -4.43
C SER A 3 -5.89 7.08 -4.90
N SER A 4 -6.84 6.64 -5.72
CA SER A 4 -6.87 5.27 -6.28
C SER A 4 -8.07 5.09 -7.22
N THR A 5 -7.87 4.48 -8.38
CA THR A 5 -8.98 4.00 -9.23
C THR A 5 -9.02 2.47 -9.24
N ASN A 6 -10.22 1.88 -9.35
CA ASN A 6 -10.46 0.45 -9.57
C ASN A 6 -9.63 -0.49 -8.68
N THR A 7 -9.52 -0.16 -7.39
CA THR A 7 -8.62 -0.83 -6.45
C THR A 7 -9.36 -1.87 -5.63
N VAL A 8 -8.84 -3.09 -5.57
CA VAL A 8 -9.36 -4.16 -4.72
C VAL A 8 -8.43 -4.39 -3.52
N PHE A 9 -8.99 -4.38 -2.31
CA PHE A 9 -8.29 -4.70 -1.07
C PHE A 9 -9.04 -5.84 -0.37
N SER A 10 -8.56 -7.08 -0.53
CA SER A 10 -9.30 -8.25 -0.05
C SER A 10 -8.47 -9.35 0.61
N ASN A 11 -9.13 -10.12 1.49
CA ASN A 11 -8.56 -11.25 2.23
C ASN A 11 -7.37 -10.90 3.16
N ASN A 12 -7.31 -9.65 3.65
CA ASN A 12 -6.21 -9.18 4.50
C ASN A 12 -6.51 -9.37 5.99
N TYR A 13 -5.48 -9.68 6.77
CA TYR A 13 -5.50 -9.57 8.23
C TYR A 13 -4.81 -8.27 8.65
N CYS A 14 -5.59 -7.31 9.15
CA CYS A 14 -5.13 -5.99 9.59
C CYS A 14 -5.15 -5.94 11.12
N SER A 15 -4.03 -5.63 11.79
CA SER A 15 -3.98 -5.56 13.26
C SER A 15 -3.22 -4.35 13.81
N GLY A 16 -3.62 -3.85 14.98
CA GLY A 16 -2.89 -2.80 15.72
C GLY A 16 -2.89 -1.42 15.05
N GLY A 17 -3.80 -1.19 14.10
CA GLY A 17 -3.72 -0.05 13.17
C GLY A 17 -4.89 0.92 13.24
N HIS A 18 -4.91 1.85 12.29
CA HIS A 18 -5.94 2.89 12.17
C HIS A 18 -7.21 2.45 11.39
N GLY A 19 -7.34 1.17 11.03
CA GLY A 19 -8.42 0.66 10.16
C GLY A 19 -8.16 0.82 8.66
N ILE A 20 -9.05 0.24 7.85
CA ILE A 20 -8.98 0.35 6.38
C ILE A 20 -9.52 1.74 5.98
N SER A 21 -8.59 2.60 5.54
CA SER A 21 -8.86 4.03 5.41
C SER A 21 -8.64 4.58 4.00
N ILE A 22 -9.69 5.13 3.40
CA ILE A 22 -9.54 6.35 2.59
C ILE A 22 -9.20 7.47 3.58
N GLY A 23 -8.15 8.26 3.36
CA GLY A 23 -7.75 9.20 4.40
C GLY A 23 -6.73 10.25 4.01
N SER A 24 -6.95 11.45 4.52
CA SER A 24 -6.20 12.67 4.16
C SER A 24 -6.32 13.00 2.67
N LEU A 25 -7.50 12.72 2.10
CA LEU A 25 -7.86 13.03 0.72
C LEU A 25 -8.23 14.52 0.59
N GLY A 26 -7.69 15.18 -0.44
CA GLY A 26 -8.04 16.55 -0.80
C GLY A 26 -6.83 17.38 -1.28
N GLY A 27 -7.07 18.23 -2.27
CA GLY A 27 -6.14 19.23 -2.82
C GLY A 27 -6.87 20.47 -3.35
N ASP A 28 -6.17 21.34 -4.06
CA ASP A 28 -6.74 22.62 -4.55
C ASP A 28 -7.77 22.45 -5.68
N GLU A 29 -7.72 21.29 -6.35
CA GLU A 29 -8.60 20.85 -7.43
C GLU A 29 -8.93 19.35 -7.34
N GLN A 30 -9.95 18.94 -8.09
CA GLN A 30 -10.30 17.53 -8.31
C GLN A 30 -9.53 17.02 -9.53
N ASN A 31 -8.58 16.12 -9.32
CA ASN A 31 -7.82 15.44 -10.37
C ASN A 31 -7.51 13.99 -9.93
N ALA A 32 -6.73 13.25 -10.72
CA ALA A 32 -6.40 11.84 -10.42
C ALA A 32 -5.71 11.64 -9.05
N SER A 33 -4.92 12.63 -8.58
CA SER A 33 -4.23 12.58 -7.29
C SER A 33 -5.13 12.89 -6.08
N THR A 34 -6.32 13.45 -6.31
CA THR A 34 -7.33 13.79 -5.30
C THR A 34 -8.64 13.01 -5.48
N THR A 35 -8.62 11.91 -6.24
CA THR A 35 -9.78 11.06 -6.54
C THR A 35 -9.58 9.62 -6.04
N VAL A 36 -10.62 9.09 -5.38
CA VAL A 36 -10.82 7.65 -5.13
C VAL A 36 -12.10 7.22 -5.85
N ALA A 37 -12.00 6.27 -6.78
CA ALA A 37 -13.14 5.76 -7.55
C ALA A 37 -13.06 4.23 -7.71
N GLY A 38 -14.18 3.52 -7.62
CA GLY A 38 -14.23 2.07 -7.87
C GLY A 38 -13.43 1.25 -6.86
N LEU A 39 -13.50 1.61 -5.57
CA LEU A 39 -12.82 0.87 -4.50
C LEU A 39 -13.66 -0.35 -4.08
N LEU A 40 -13.04 -1.53 -3.98
CA LEU A 40 -13.64 -2.72 -3.37
C LEU A 40 -12.79 -3.23 -2.21
N VAL A 41 -13.28 -3.06 -0.99
CA VAL A 41 -12.68 -3.59 0.24
C VAL A 41 -13.50 -4.79 0.70
N LYS A 42 -12.99 -6.02 0.58
CA LYS A 42 -13.79 -7.21 0.93
C LYS A 42 -13.08 -8.34 1.66
N ASP A 43 -13.82 -9.15 2.41
CA ASP A 43 -13.31 -10.38 3.05
C ASP A 43 -12.13 -10.14 4.03
N ASN A 44 -11.95 -8.92 4.56
CA ASN A 44 -10.81 -8.59 5.44
C ASN A 44 -11.15 -8.80 6.92
N MET A 45 -10.17 -9.22 7.72
CA MET A 45 -10.27 -9.31 9.17
C MET A 45 -9.47 -8.18 9.84
N ILE A 46 -10.16 -7.26 10.52
CA ILE A 46 -9.62 -6.06 11.14
C ILE A 46 -9.66 -6.21 12.66
N VAL A 47 -8.49 -6.25 13.30
CA VAL A 47 -8.33 -6.69 14.69
C VAL A 47 -7.61 -5.62 15.52
N ASN A 48 -7.99 -5.41 16.78
CA ASN A 48 -7.28 -4.54 17.74
C ASN A 48 -6.90 -3.16 17.16
N SER A 49 -7.82 -2.52 16.44
CA SER A 49 -7.55 -1.33 15.61
C SER A 49 -8.46 -0.16 16.00
N ASP A 50 -8.01 1.08 15.81
CA ASP A 50 -8.83 2.27 16.15
C ASP A 50 -10.14 2.30 15.37
N ASN A 51 -10.12 1.85 14.11
CA ASN A 51 -11.29 1.91 13.25
C ASN A 51 -11.42 0.59 12.45
N GLY A 52 -12.62 0.24 12.04
CA GLY A 52 -12.88 -0.77 11.02
C GLY A 52 -12.72 -0.14 9.64
N ILE A 53 -13.80 0.44 9.14
CA ILE A 53 -13.87 1.17 7.87
C ILE A 53 -13.73 2.67 8.14
N ARG A 54 -12.94 3.38 7.32
CA ARG A 54 -12.71 4.81 7.50
C ARG A 54 -12.62 5.62 6.19
N ILE A 55 -13.26 6.78 6.17
CA ILE A 55 -13.10 7.82 5.13
C ILE A 55 -12.74 9.15 5.82
N LYS A 56 -11.64 9.79 5.40
CA LYS A 56 -11.22 11.12 5.91
C LYS A 56 -10.85 12.08 4.77
N THR A 57 -11.59 13.17 4.62
CA THR A 57 -11.31 14.24 3.65
C THR A 57 -10.94 15.55 4.37
N ILE A 58 -10.14 16.38 3.70
CA ILE A 58 -9.49 17.55 4.33
C ILE A 58 -10.37 18.80 4.25
N VAL A 59 -10.45 19.55 5.36
CA VAL A 59 -11.14 20.84 5.45
C VAL A 59 -10.75 21.80 4.31
N GLY A 60 -11.74 22.39 3.65
CA GLY A 60 -11.57 23.40 2.59
C GLY A 60 -11.03 22.88 1.24
N LEU A 61 -10.70 21.59 1.12
CA LEU A 61 -10.09 21.04 -0.10
C LEU A 61 -11.09 20.28 -0.99
N LYS A 62 -10.74 20.18 -2.27
CA LYS A 62 -11.48 19.51 -3.36
C LYS A 62 -10.88 18.14 -3.68
N GLY A 63 -11.63 17.31 -4.39
CA GLY A 63 -11.32 15.92 -4.71
C GLY A 63 -12.60 15.15 -5.01
N LEU A 64 -12.55 13.81 -5.02
CA LEU A 64 -13.74 12.95 -5.13
C LEU A 64 -13.52 11.61 -4.41
N VAL A 65 -14.53 11.12 -3.70
CA VAL A 65 -14.71 9.69 -3.39
C VAL A 65 -16.00 9.23 -4.04
N THR A 66 -15.93 8.22 -4.91
CA THR A 66 -17.09 7.60 -5.55
C THR A 66 -16.94 6.08 -5.62
N ASP A 67 -18.06 5.38 -5.73
CA ASP A 67 -18.16 3.95 -6.04
C ASP A 67 -17.27 3.08 -5.14
N ALA A 68 -17.32 3.33 -3.83
CA ALA A 68 -16.55 2.60 -2.84
C ALA A 68 -17.42 1.59 -2.10
N SER A 69 -17.10 0.31 -2.24
CA SER A 69 -17.80 -0.83 -1.66
C SER A 69 -16.96 -1.51 -0.58
N TYR A 70 -17.54 -1.69 0.60
CA TYR A 70 -16.96 -2.43 1.72
C TYR A 70 -17.85 -3.65 2.03
N ILE A 71 -17.41 -4.86 1.64
CA ILE A 71 -18.26 -6.06 1.60
C ILE A 71 -17.68 -7.17 2.52
N ASP A 72 -18.50 -7.79 3.37
CA ASP A 72 -18.14 -8.98 4.16
C ASP A 72 -16.84 -8.85 5.00
N ASN A 73 -16.58 -7.65 5.50
CA ASN A 73 -15.42 -7.40 6.37
C ASN A 73 -15.75 -7.75 7.84
N LYS A 74 -14.78 -8.32 8.56
CA LYS A 74 -14.94 -8.80 9.94
C LYS A 74 -14.09 -7.97 10.90
N LEU A 75 -14.71 -7.52 12.00
CA LEU A 75 -14.11 -6.70 13.05
C LEU A 75 -13.86 -7.51 14.31
N VAL A 76 -12.72 -7.33 14.97
CA VAL A 76 -12.44 -7.95 16.27
C VAL A 76 -11.79 -6.91 17.18
N ASN A 77 -12.50 -6.48 18.22
CA ASN A 77 -11.99 -5.53 19.20
C ASN A 77 -11.47 -4.23 18.54
N VAL A 78 -12.28 -3.61 17.67
CA VAL A 78 -11.96 -2.29 17.09
C VAL A 78 -12.66 -1.17 17.86
N LYS A 79 -12.07 0.03 17.91
CA LYS A 79 -12.68 1.14 18.68
C LYS A 79 -13.91 1.72 17.96
N ASN A 80 -13.83 2.04 16.68
CA ASN A 80 -14.96 2.56 15.89
C ASN A 80 -15.24 1.68 14.65
N ALA A 81 -16.45 1.16 14.44
CA ALA A 81 -16.71 0.26 13.31
C ALA A 81 -16.73 0.99 11.95
N ILE A 82 -17.49 2.08 11.82
CA ILE A 82 -17.62 2.89 10.61
C ILE A 82 -17.30 4.35 10.93
N VAL A 83 -16.34 4.94 10.22
CA VAL A 83 -15.82 6.28 10.50
C VAL A 83 -15.81 7.15 9.25
N VAL A 84 -16.44 8.33 9.29
CA VAL A 84 -16.51 9.23 8.13
C VAL A 84 -16.34 10.67 8.58
N HIS A 85 -15.24 11.29 8.20
CA HIS A 85 -14.88 12.63 8.63
C HIS A 85 -14.52 13.52 7.45
N SER A 86 -15.24 14.61 7.28
CA SER A 86 -14.92 15.64 6.28
C SER A 86 -14.40 16.93 6.94
N ASP A 87 -13.86 16.77 8.15
CA ASP A 87 -13.33 17.81 9.03
C ASP A 87 -11.84 17.61 9.37
N TYR A 88 -11.14 16.71 8.66
CA TYR A 88 -9.74 16.41 8.94
C TYR A 88 -8.84 17.61 8.59
N ASN A 89 -8.00 18.01 9.54
CA ASN A 89 -7.11 19.16 9.40
C ASN A 89 -5.65 18.68 9.46
N LYS A 90 -4.93 18.83 8.33
CA LYS A 90 -3.51 18.43 8.19
C LYS A 90 -2.61 19.11 9.23
N THR A 91 -2.79 20.41 9.48
CA THR A 91 -1.97 21.20 10.44
C THR A 91 -2.17 20.76 11.89
N LYS A 92 -3.40 20.43 12.29
CA LYS A 92 -3.72 19.86 13.61
C LYS A 92 -3.42 18.35 13.71
N GLN A 93 -3.08 17.70 12.59
CA GLN A 93 -2.98 16.24 12.45
C GLN A 93 -4.21 15.45 12.94
N GLY A 94 -5.39 16.09 12.97
CA GLY A 94 -6.58 15.60 13.67
C GLY A 94 -7.89 16.12 13.11
N TYR A 95 -8.99 15.89 13.82
CA TYR A 95 -10.32 16.36 13.46
C TYR A 95 -10.55 17.80 13.97
N SER A 96 -11.20 18.64 13.18
CA SER A 96 -11.44 20.04 13.53
C SER A 96 -12.73 20.27 14.33
N GLY A 97 -13.68 19.32 14.26
CA GLY A 97 -15.07 19.45 14.73
C GLY A 97 -15.98 20.19 13.74
N VAL A 98 -15.43 20.76 12.66
CA VAL A 98 -16.12 21.61 11.69
C VAL A 98 -15.91 21.05 10.27
N PRO A 99 -16.88 20.29 9.72
CA PRO A 99 -16.73 19.63 8.43
C PRO A 99 -16.88 20.62 7.27
N THR A 100 -15.77 21.18 6.80
CA THR A 100 -15.72 22.15 5.67
C THR A 100 -15.00 21.62 4.44
N SER A 101 -14.67 20.33 4.37
CA SER A 101 -14.24 19.68 3.13
C SER A 101 -15.31 19.85 2.04
N VAL A 102 -14.86 20.08 0.81
CA VAL A 102 -15.73 20.14 -0.39
C VAL A 102 -15.49 18.94 -1.34
N VAL A 103 -14.75 17.92 -0.89
CA VAL A 103 -14.65 16.60 -1.53
C VAL A 103 -16.01 15.87 -1.47
N PRO A 104 -16.69 15.56 -2.60
CA PRO A 104 -17.86 14.70 -2.62
C PRO A 104 -17.51 13.28 -2.18
N ILE A 105 -18.37 12.67 -1.38
CA ILE A 105 -18.27 11.29 -0.90
C ILE A 105 -19.60 10.60 -1.21
N ILE A 106 -19.67 10.06 -2.43
CA ILE A 106 -20.90 9.59 -3.07
C ILE A 106 -20.80 8.10 -3.42
N ASN A 107 -21.95 7.45 -3.66
CA ASN A 107 -22.03 6.04 -4.10
C ASN A 107 -21.23 5.08 -3.19
N ILE A 108 -21.44 5.16 -1.87
CA ILE A 108 -20.72 4.33 -0.90
C ILE A 108 -21.61 3.17 -0.44
N LYS A 109 -21.14 1.94 -0.63
CA LYS A 109 -21.79 0.72 -0.14
C LYS A 109 -21.01 0.12 1.03
N ILE A 110 -21.69 -0.21 2.12
CA ILE A 110 -21.17 -1.05 3.20
C ILE A 110 -22.16 -2.20 3.40
N ASP A 111 -21.69 -3.44 3.24
CA ASP A 111 -22.50 -4.66 3.29
C ASP A 111 -21.74 -5.76 4.06
N GLY A 112 -22.46 -6.62 4.76
CA GLY A 112 -21.88 -7.78 5.46
C GLY A 112 -20.89 -7.46 6.59
N LEU A 113 -20.75 -6.20 7.00
CA LEU A 113 -19.82 -5.79 8.06
C LEU A 113 -20.22 -6.44 9.39
N SER A 114 -19.37 -7.29 9.95
CA SER A 114 -19.68 -8.11 11.13
C SER A 114 -18.58 -8.05 12.19
N GLY A 115 -18.87 -8.48 13.43
CA GLY A 115 -17.83 -8.66 14.46
C GLY A 115 -18.03 -7.83 15.73
N SER A 116 -16.97 -7.30 16.35
CA SER A 116 -17.05 -6.53 17.59
C SER A 116 -16.34 -5.16 17.55
N ALA A 117 -16.98 -4.15 18.15
CA ALA A 117 -16.44 -2.79 18.24
C ALA A 117 -16.84 -2.07 19.56
N THR A 118 -16.17 -0.96 19.90
CA THR A 118 -16.64 -0.08 21.00
C THR A 118 -17.79 0.83 20.55
N ASN A 119 -17.62 1.52 19.42
CA ASN A 119 -18.63 2.41 18.83
C ASN A 119 -19.01 1.91 17.43
N LEU A 120 -20.29 1.95 17.07
CA LEU A 120 -20.76 1.61 15.73
C LEU A 120 -20.39 2.70 14.71
N TYR A 121 -20.63 3.97 15.05
CA TYR A 121 -20.39 5.13 14.18
C TYR A 121 -19.48 6.19 14.80
N ASP A 122 -18.59 6.75 13.99
CA ASP A 122 -17.83 7.97 14.27
C ASP A 122 -17.86 8.86 13.02
N ILE A 123 -19.00 9.54 12.81
CA ILE A 123 -19.30 10.30 11.59
C ILE A 123 -19.49 11.78 11.89
N VAL A 124 -18.62 12.62 11.32
CA VAL A 124 -18.69 14.09 11.31
C VAL A 124 -18.39 14.58 9.88
N ALA A 125 -19.42 14.63 9.05
CA ALA A 125 -19.33 14.97 7.63
C ALA A 125 -20.10 16.25 7.28
N ASN A 126 -19.76 16.82 6.12
CA ASN A 126 -20.46 17.94 5.51
C ASN A 126 -21.66 17.34 4.75
N PRO A 127 -22.91 17.65 5.12
CA PRO A 127 -24.08 17.05 4.47
C PRO A 127 -24.12 17.36 2.96
N ASP A 128 -23.63 18.53 2.54
CA ASP A 128 -23.67 18.99 1.14
C ASP A 128 -22.80 18.16 0.19
N VAL A 129 -21.84 17.38 0.73
CA VAL A 129 -20.91 16.56 -0.07
C VAL A 129 -21.22 15.07 -0.02
N MET A 130 -22.26 14.65 0.71
CA MET A 130 -22.57 13.25 0.96
C MET A 130 -23.88 12.84 0.28
N SER A 131 -23.87 11.83 -0.60
CA SER A 131 -25.10 11.32 -1.21
C SER A 131 -24.98 9.85 -1.65
N HIS A 132 -26.10 9.16 -1.88
CA HIS A 132 -26.14 7.79 -2.38
C HIS A 132 -25.34 6.78 -1.54
N TRP A 133 -25.62 6.71 -0.24
CA TRP A 133 -25.05 5.71 0.66
C TRP A 133 -26.00 4.52 0.84
N SER A 134 -25.43 3.32 0.92
CA SER A 134 -26.14 2.08 1.20
C SER A 134 -25.45 1.33 2.33
N LEU A 135 -26.17 1.07 3.42
CA LEU A 135 -25.73 0.20 4.52
C LEU A 135 -26.67 -1.00 4.59
N ALA A 136 -26.12 -2.20 4.49
CA ALA A 136 -26.85 -3.46 4.56
C ALA A 136 -26.10 -4.48 5.43
N SER A 137 -26.83 -5.46 5.97
CA SER A 137 -26.27 -6.64 6.67
C SER A 137 -25.23 -6.33 7.78
N ILE A 138 -25.36 -5.18 8.46
CA ILE A 138 -24.42 -4.73 9.50
C ILE A 138 -24.66 -5.53 10.79
N ALA A 139 -23.79 -6.50 11.07
CA ALA A 139 -23.85 -7.41 12.21
C ALA A 139 -22.68 -7.19 13.19
N VAL A 140 -22.42 -5.93 13.55
CA VAL A 140 -21.37 -5.55 14.50
C VAL A 140 -21.95 -5.43 15.92
N ASN A 141 -21.45 -6.23 16.84
CA ASN A 141 -21.69 -6.10 18.27
C ASN A 141 -20.89 -4.90 18.81
N ALA A 142 -21.53 -3.73 18.87
CA ALA A 142 -20.94 -2.48 19.35
C ALA A 142 -21.43 -2.14 20.77
N THR A 143 -20.55 -1.64 21.63
CA THR A 143 -20.92 -1.19 22.98
C THR A 143 -21.80 0.07 22.96
N ASN A 144 -21.52 0.99 22.02
CA ASN A 144 -22.26 2.24 21.82
C ASN A 144 -22.64 2.41 20.34
N VAL A 145 -23.72 3.15 20.07
CA VAL A 145 -24.05 3.58 18.70
C VAL A 145 -23.03 4.61 18.16
N GLY A 146 -22.48 5.46 19.04
CA GLY A 146 -21.51 6.50 18.66
C GLY A 146 -22.16 7.73 18.03
N GLN A 147 -21.40 8.52 17.26
CA GLN A 147 -21.86 9.79 16.69
C GLN A 147 -22.14 9.69 15.18
N CYS A 148 -23.23 10.32 14.74
CA CYS A 148 -23.60 10.40 13.32
C CYS A 148 -24.14 11.79 12.96
N LYS A 149 -23.27 12.66 12.44
CA LYS A 149 -23.57 14.05 12.07
C LYS A 149 -23.20 14.31 10.61
N GLY A 150 -24.17 14.78 9.82
CA GLY A 150 -23.99 15.10 8.39
C GLY A 150 -23.96 13.90 7.45
N SER A 151 -24.45 12.74 7.90
CA SER A 151 -24.74 11.59 7.02
C SER A 151 -26.00 11.85 6.17
N PRO A 152 -26.06 11.39 4.90
CA PRO A 152 -27.23 11.54 4.05
C PRO A 152 -28.33 10.59 4.52
N THR A 153 -29.37 11.19 5.10
CA THR A 153 -30.43 10.52 5.88
C THR A 153 -29.88 9.83 7.14
N ALA A 154 -30.62 9.92 8.25
CA ALA A 154 -30.19 9.32 9.52
C ALA A 154 -30.05 7.80 9.35
N LEU A 155 -28.85 7.27 9.60
CA LEU A 155 -28.55 5.84 9.62
C LEU A 155 -29.19 5.20 10.86
N VAL A 156 -30.53 5.08 10.86
CA VAL A 156 -31.29 4.50 11.97
C VAL A 156 -30.87 3.03 12.14
N PRO A 157 -30.24 2.66 13.26
CA PRO A 157 -29.86 1.27 13.47
C PRO A 157 -31.12 0.41 13.68
N PRO A 158 -31.18 -0.83 13.18
CA PRO A 158 -32.17 -1.79 13.64
C PRO A 158 -31.97 -2.02 15.15
N PRO A 159 -33.06 -2.29 15.92
CA PRO A 159 -32.93 -2.53 17.35
C PRO A 159 -32.00 -3.72 17.62
N PRO A 160 -31.15 -3.65 18.65
CA PRO A 160 -30.17 -4.70 18.93
C PRO A 160 -30.87 -6.03 19.21
N ARG A 161 -30.46 -7.10 18.52
CA ARG A 161 -30.82 -8.47 18.91
C ARG A 161 -30.19 -8.77 20.27
N ILE A 162 -31.00 -8.72 21.32
CA ILE A 162 -30.62 -9.17 22.65
C ILE A 162 -30.35 -10.68 22.58
N ASP A 163 -29.20 -11.11 23.11
CA ASP A 163 -28.87 -12.53 23.25
C ASP A 163 -29.82 -13.17 24.29
N PRO A 164 -30.60 -14.22 23.93
CA PRO A 164 -31.49 -14.91 24.87
C PRO A 164 -30.79 -15.43 26.13
N LYS A 165 -29.46 -15.57 26.13
CA LYS A 165 -28.69 -16.02 27.30
C LYS A 165 -28.46 -14.94 28.36
N MET A 166 -28.59 -13.65 28.04
CA MET A 166 -28.42 -12.57 29.02
C MET A 166 -29.66 -12.32 29.89
N GLU A 167 -30.84 -12.77 29.45
CA GLU A 167 -32.10 -12.55 30.19
C GLU A 167 -32.25 -13.52 31.38
N ALA A 168 -31.69 -14.73 31.27
CA ALA A 168 -31.66 -15.71 32.35
C ALA A 168 -30.76 -15.33 33.55
N GLN A 169 -29.78 -14.44 33.36
CA GLN A 169 -28.86 -14.00 34.43
C GLN A 169 -29.22 -12.62 35.04
N ARG A 170 -30.33 -12.00 34.62
CA ARG A 170 -30.77 -10.68 35.13
C ARG A 170 -32.04 -10.71 36.01
N LEU A 171 -32.51 -11.90 36.40
CA LEU A 171 -33.72 -12.07 37.21
C LEU A 171 -33.46 -12.44 38.69
N GLU A 172 -32.22 -12.67 39.13
CA GLU A 172 -31.91 -13.06 40.52
C GLU A 172 -31.38 -11.92 41.41
N SER A 173 -31.34 -10.66 40.95
CA SER A 173 -30.76 -9.55 41.72
C SER A 173 -31.60 -8.26 41.76
N SER A 174 -32.87 -8.36 42.13
CA SER A 174 -33.66 -7.22 42.60
C SER A 174 -34.65 -7.65 43.68
N ALA A 175 -34.33 -7.37 44.94
CA ALA A 175 -35.19 -7.67 46.07
C ALA A 175 -36.40 -6.73 46.12
N CYS A 176 -37.60 -7.26 45.87
CA CYS A 176 -38.85 -6.59 46.22
C CYS A 176 -39.27 -7.02 47.63
N VAL A 177 -39.42 -6.03 48.53
CA VAL A 177 -39.94 -6.25 49.89
C VAL A 177 -41.48 -6.25 49.83
N ASP A 178 -42.11 -7.27 50.43
CA ASP A 178 -43.57 -7.39 50.49
C ASP A 178 -44.17 -6.37 51.47
N HIS A 179 -44.97 -5.44 50.94
CA HIS A 179 -46.04 -4.82 51.70
C HIS A 179 -47.25 -4.53 50.79
N LYS A 180 -48.26 -5.41 50.86
CA LYS A 180 -49.70 -5.14 50.63
C LYS A 180 -50.06 -4.12 49.52
N ASN A 181 -50.34 -4.64 48.33
CA ASN A 181 -51.16 -4.05 47.26
C ASN A 181 -50.80 -2.62 46.79
N ILE A 182 -50.32 -2.55 45.54
CA ILE A 182 -49.94 -1.35 44.74
C ILE A 182 -48.50 -0.88 45.02
N ILE A 183 -47.65 -1.04 44.00
CA ILE A 183 -46.40 -0.28 43.84
C ILE A 183 -46.44 0.35 42.44
N GLN A 184 -46.37 1.68 42.38
CA GLN A 184 -46.11 2.41 41.13
C GLN A 184 -44.59 2.44 40.86
N CYS A 185 -44.21 2.38 39.60
CA CYS A 185 -42.92 2.88 39.14
C CYS A 185 -43.17 3.86 37.99
N THR A 186 -42.91 5.15 38.22
CA THR A 186 -43.05 6.20 37.21
C THR A 186 -41.70 6.48 36.55
N GLY A 187 -41.67 6.44 35.22
CA GLY A 187 -40.53 6.81 34.40
C GLY A 187 -41.01 7.13 32.99
N VAL A 188 -40.93 8.39 32.58
CA VAL A 188 -41.56 8.89 31.35
C VAL A 188 -40.62 8.76 30.16
N HIS A 189 -41.08 8.14 29.07
CA HIS A 189 -40.73 8.60 27.72
C HIS A 189 -41.85 8.27 26.72
N SER A 190 -42.15 9.23 25.84
CA SER A 190 -43.16 9.13 24.78
C SER A 190 -42.50 8.72 23.44
N GLN A 191 -43.19 8.23 22.41
CA GLN A 191 -44.63 8.21 22.10
C GLN A 191 -45.14 6.82 21.61
N TYR A 192 -46.47 6.74 21.47
CA TYR A 192 -47.30 5.66 20.89
C TYR A 192 -47.62 4.46 21.79
N GLU A 193 -48.83 4.52 22.35
CA GLU A 193 -49.47 3.45 23.11
C GLU A 193 -49.97 2.32 22.19
N VAL A 194 -49.89 1.09 22.68
CA VAL A 194 -50.86 0.04 22.34
C VAL A 194 -51.41 -0.50 23.65
N LEU A 195 -52.66 -0.16 23.98
CA LEU A 195 -53.36 -0.74 25.12
C LEU A 195 -53.73 -2.20 24.82
N LEU A 196 -53.27 -3.13 25.66
CA LEU A 196 -53.77 -4.49 25.72
C LEU A 196 -54.08 -4.83 27.19
N TYR A 197 -55.38 -4.93 27.50
CA TYR A 197 -55.85 -5.37 28.81
C TYR A 197 -55.73 -6.89 28.94
N PHE A 198 -55.24 -7.36 30.09
CA PHE A 198 -55.47 -8.74 30.54
C PHE A 198 -56.11 -8.72 31.94
N TRP A 199 -57.17 -9.50 32.10
CA TRP A 199 -57.83 -9.73 33.39
C TRP A 199 -57.10 -10.84 34.15
N CYS A 200 -56.90 -10.65 35.45
CA CYS A 200 -56.57 -11.73 36.38
C CYS A 200 -57.82 -12.11 37.19
N THR A 201 -58.06 -13.42 37.34
CA THR A 201 -58.99 -13.98 38.34
C THR A 201 -58.21 -14.87 39.33
N PRO A 202 -58.57 -14.93 40.63
CA PRO A 202 -57.70 -15.56 41.63
C PRO A 202 -58.24 -16.83 42.29
N SER A 203 -57.39 -17.86 42.40
CA SER A 203 -57.40 -18.93 43.41
C SER A 203 -56.05 -19.69 43.33
N GLU A 204 -55.48 -20.31 44.36
CA GLU A 204 -55.83 -20.41 45.78
C GLU A 204 -54.55 -20.57 46.64
N ARG A 205 -54.63 -20.41 47.97
CA ARG A 205 -53.48 -20.50 48.89
C ARG A 205 -53.43 -21.83 49.63
N VAL A 206 -52.23 -22.39 49.85
CA VAL A 206 -51.89 -23.13 51.10
C VAL A 206 -50.44 -22.78 51.53
N ARG A 207 -50.17 -22.73 52.84
CA ARG A 207 -48.86 -22.39 53.45
C ARG A 207 -48.30 -23.59 54.29
N PRO A 208 -47.33 -23.46 55.21
CA PRO A 208 -45.91 -23.76 54.94
C PRO A 208 -45.29 -24.74 55.97
N ARG A 209 -43.97 -25.01 55.90
CA ARG A 209 -43.01 -24.90 57.04
C ARG A 209 -41.57 -25.36 56.70
N ASP A 210 -40.61 -24.62 57.25
CA ASP A 210 -39.35 -25.02 57.92
C ASP A 210 -38.41 -26.09 57.29
N SER A 211 -37.07 -26.07 57.40
CA SER A 211 -36.03 -25.05 57.70
C SER A 211 -34.62 -25.71 57.62
N VAL A 212 -33.54 -24.91 57.66
CA VAL A 212 -32.13 -25.28 58.00
C VAL A 212 -31.22 -25.89 56.90
N ASN A 213 -30.12 -25.16 56.68
CA ASN A 213 -28.74 -25.53 56.29
C ASN A 213 -28.40 -27.00 55.99
N SER A 214 -27.65 -27.24 54.90
CA SER A 214 -26.17 -27.27 54.95
C SER A 214 -25.53 -27.55 53.59
N ALA A 215 -24.30 -27.08 53.40
CA ALA A 215 -23.46 -27.50 52.26
C ALA A 215 -22.85 -28.90 52.54
N TRP A 216 -22.40 -29.59 51.49
CA TRP A 216 -20.99 -29.98 51.25
C TRP A 216 -20.90 -30.98 50.08
N HIS A 217 -20.08 -30.63 49.09
CA HIS A 217 -19.23 -31.48 48.23
C HIS A 217 -19.74 -32.80 47.59
N GLY A 218 -19.40 -32.96 46.30
CA GLY A 218 -18.67 -34.17 45.88
C GLY A 218 -19.28 -35.00 44.74
N THR A 219 -18.93 -34.64 43.49
CA THR A 219 -18.39 -35.51 42.40
C THR A 219 -18.86 -36.95 42.16
N TYR A 220 -18.74 -37.40 40.89
CA TYR A 220 -18.87 -38.78 40.36
C TYR A 220 -20.32 -39.26 40.07
N LEU A 221 -20.62 -40.07 39.05
CA LEU A 221 -19.85 -40.50 37.85
C LEU A 221 -20.82 -40.96 36.73
N LEU A 222 -20.29 -40.91 35.50
CA LEU A 222 -20.72 -41.50 34.22
C LEU A 222 -21.48 -42.85 34.24
N MET A 223 -22.16 -43.11 33.11
CA MET A 223 -22.76 -44.36 32.60
C MET A 223 -24.25 -44.60 32.99
N ALA A 224 -25.16 -45.14 32.17
CA ALA A 224 -25.40 -45.28 30.72
C ALA A 224 -26.28 -46.53 30.52
N LEU A 225 -27.03 -46.61 29.40
CA LEU A 225 -27.79 -47.78 28.91
C LEU A 225 -29.04 -48.18 29.73
N LEU A 226 -30.13 -48.73 29.19
CA LEU A 226 -30.83 -48.64 27.90
C LEU A 226 -32.05 -49.58 27.99
N ALA A 227 -33.03 -49.36 27.11
CA ALA A 227 -33.92 -50.38 26.49
C ALA A 227 -35.24 -50.86 27.15
N ASN A 228 -36.26 -50.81 26.27
CA ASN A 228 -37.38 -51.74 26.05
C ASN A 228 -38.67 -51.70 26.90
N SER A 229 -39.75 -51.34 26.19
CA SER A 229 -41.15 -51.70 26.44
C SER A 229 -41.49 -53.10 25.86
N PRO A 230 -42.70 -53.64 26.08
CA PRO A 230 -43.69 -53.61 24.99
C PRO A 230 -45.18 -53.48 25.39
N ARG A 231 -46.03 -53.44 24.35
CA ARG A 231 -47.48 -53.13 24.26
C ARG A 231 -48.43 -54.20 24.84
N SER A 232 -49.67 -53.82 25.19
CA SER A 232 -50.87 -54.08 24.32
C SER A 232 -52.23 -53.61 24.88
N GLY A 233 -52.89 -52.66 24.17
CA GLY A 233 -54.37 -52.56 24.01
C GLY A 233 -55.22 -51.98 25.16
N VAL A 234 -56.52 -51.66 25.00
CA VAL A 234 -57.38 -51.33 23.83
C VAL A 234 -58.55 -50.44 24.33
N GLY A 235 -58.99 -49.40 23.60
CA GLY A 235 -60.29 -48.71 23.83
C GLY A 235 -60.39 -47.25 23.34
N LEU A 236 -61.30 -46.98 22.40
CA LEU A 236 -61.68 -45.65 21.85
C LEU A 236 -62.36 -44.73 22.91
N LEU A 237 -62.55 -43.40 22.82
CA LEU A 237 -62.45 -42.30 21.82
C LEU A 237 -61.87 -41.04 22.55
N VAL A 238 -61.73 -39.79 22.06
CA VAL A 238 -62.13 -39.03 20.83
C VAL A 238 -60.98 -38.08 20.41
N ASP A 239 -61.08 -37.45 19.23
CA ASP A 239 -60.45 -36.21 18.72
C ASP A 239 -58.94 -35.93 18.89
N SER A 240 -58.31 -35.69 17.73
CA SER A 240 -56.87 -35.63 17.52
C SER A 240 -56.41 -34.31 16.93
N CYS A 241 -55.36 -33.69 17.48
CA CYS A 241 -54.41 -32.90 16.67
C CYS A 241 -53.05 -32.64 17.36
N SER A 242 -52.04 -33.42 17.00
CA SER A 242 -50.58 -33.20 17.14
C SER A 242 -49.88 -34.42 16.55
N ALA A 243 -48.82 -34.36 15.74
CA ALA A 243 -48.12 -33.27 15.05
C ALA A 243 -47.15 -33.88 14.00
N PHE A 244 -46.30 -33.04 13.39
CA PHE A 244 -44.98 -33.34 12.75
C PHE A 244 -44.81 -33.72 11.25
N SER A 245 -43.78 -33.04 10.72
CA SER A 245 -42.70 -33.47 9.79
C SER A 245 -42.92 -33.67 8.26
N LEU A 246 -42.36 -32.68 7.53
CA LEU A 246 -41.29 -32.79 6.51
C LEU A 246 -41.51 -33.43 5.12
N SER A 247 -40.95 -32.69 4.13
CA SER A 247 -40.31 -33.09 2.85
C SER A 247 -41.13 -33.50 1.60
N TYR A 248 -41.19 -32.57 0.61
CA TYR A 248 -41.06 -32.70 -0.88
C TYR A 248 -42.01 -33.69 -1.64
N PRO A 249 -42.11 -33.73 -3.02
CA PRO A 249 -41.39 -33.01 -4.10
C PRO A 249 -42.27 -32.48 -5.30
N ARG A 250 -41.59 -32.00 -6.38
CA ARG A 250 -41.99 -31.83 -7.82
C ARG A 250 -43.08 -30.75 -8.15
N GLU A 251 -42.95 -29.80 -9.10
CA GLU A 251 -42.34 -29.69 -10.47
C GLU A 251 -43.39 -29.83 -11.60
N ILE A 252 -43.23 -29.03 -12.69
CA ILE A 252 -43.75 -29.18 -14.10
C ILE A 252 -44.66 -28.01 -14.66
N ILE A 253 -44.10 -27.24 -15.63
CA ILE A 253 -44.73 -26.58 -16.84
C ILE A 253 -45.74 -25.39 -16.60
N ASN A 254 -45.76 -24.25 -17.32
CA ASN A 254 -44.98 -23.75 -18.49
C ASN A 254 -45.02 -22.19 -18.67
N ASP A 255 -44.23 -21.72 -19.64
CA ASP A 255 -44.38 -20.54 -20.53
C ASP A 255 -44.00 -19.10 -20.11
N VAL A 256 -43.50 -18.40 -21.14
CA VAL A 256 -42.86 -17.07 -21.18
C VAL A 256 -43.58 -16.24 -22.26
N PRO A 257 -43.84 -14.93 -22.06
CA PRO A 257 -43.18 -13.93 -22.90
C PRO A 257 -42.74 -12.65 -22.15
N SER A 258 -41.88 -11.88 -22.83
CA SER A 258 -41.26 -10.64 -22.32
C SER A 258 -42.11 -9.36 -22.62
N PRO A 259 -41.58 -8.11 -22.59
CA PRO A 259 -42.07 -7.09 -21.66
C PRO A 259 -42.82 -5.91 -22.30
N MET A 260 -43.50 -5.09 -21.49
CA MET A 260 -43.99 -3.76 -21.91
C MET A 260 -43.78 -2.68 -20.85
N ILE A 261 -43.30 -1.52 -21.32
CA ILE A 261 -43.28 -0.22 -20.64
C ILE A 261 -44.70 0.37 -20.72
N PRO A 262 -45.22 1.08 -19.69
CA PRO A 262 -45.64 2.46 -19.96
C PRO A 262 -45.50 3.50 -18.80
N PHE A 263 -45.11 4.72 -19.23
CA PHE A 263 -45.60 6.06 -18.85
C PHE A 263 -45.54 6.67 -17.43
N ASP A 264 -45.03 7.92 -17.41
CA ASP A 264 -45.32 8.99 -16.43
C ASP A 264 -46.83 9.32 -16.33
N PRO A 265 -47.22 10.12 -15.32
CA PRO A 265 -47.82 11.39 -15.71
C PRO A 265 -47.21 12.63 -15.03
N VAL A 266 -47.13 13.68 -15.84
CA VAL A 266 -46.90 15.07 -15.43
C VAL A 266 -48.21 15.62 -14.83
N ASP A 267 -48.15 16.38 -13.72
CA ASP A 267 -48.88 17.65 -13.71
C ASP A 267 -48.38 18.70 -12.72
N SER A 268 -48.66 19.96 -13.04
CA SER A 268 -48.18 21.17 -12.35
C SER A 268 -49.19 21.66 -11.30
N PHE A 269 -48.78 22.50 -10.35
CA PHE A 269 -49.54 23.72 -10.03
C PHE A 269 -48.72 24.80 -9.31
N LEU A 270 -49.01 26.07 -9.62
CA LEU A 270 -48.35 27.27 -9.09
C LEU A 270 -48.84 27.61 -7.66
N ASN A 271 -48.01 28.30 -6.86
CA ASN A 271 -48.27 29.74 -6.63
C ASN A 271 -47.14 30.56 -5.96
N LEU A 272 -47.25 31.87 -6.19
CA LEU A 272 -46.37 32.95 -5.73
C LEU A 272 -46.31 33.09 -4.21
N LEU A 273 -45.21 33.68 -3.69
CA LEU A 273 -45.23 35.04 -3.11
C LEU A 273 -43.81 35.54 -2.76
N ALA A 274 -43.44 36.70 -3.29
CA ALA A 274 -42.33 37.54 -2.80
C ALA A 274 -42.93 38.78 -2.09
N PRO A 275 -42.19 39.48 -1.20
CA PRO A 275 -41.61 40.76 -1.67
C PRO A 275 -40.33 41.28 -0.95
N ARG A 276 -39.46 41.98 -1.74
CA ARG A 276 -38.70 43.23 -1.39
C ARG A 276 -37.60 43.17 -0.28
N HIS A 277 -36.55 44.01 -0.24
CA HIS A 277 -35.81 44.86 -1.21
C HIS A 277 -34.51 45.40 -0.53
N LYS A 278 -33.47 45.70 -1.34
CA LYS A 278 -32.41 46.75 -1.23
C LYS A 278 -31.01 46.18 -1.57
N THR A 279 -30.39 46.38 -2.76
CA THR A 279 -29.94 47.56 -3.53
C THR A 279 -28.57 48.14 -3.13
N SER A 280 -27.55 47.89 -3.97
CA SER A 280 -26.43 48.81 -4.34
C SER A 280 -25.55 48.12 -5.41
N SER A 281 -25.83 48.32 -6.71
CA SER A 281 -25.06 49.12 -7.70
C SER A 281 -23.68 48.54 -8.06
N GLN A 282 -23.51 47.88 -9.23
CA GLN A 282 -23.17 48.45 -10.56
C GLN A 282 -21.66 48.77 -10.72
N ASN A 283 -20.96 48.39 -11.81
CA ASN A 283 -21.36 48.54 -13.23
C ASN A 283 -20.59 47.63 -14.25
N HIS A 284 -21.30 47.20 -15.33
CA HIS A 284 -20.86 47.13 -16.76
C HIS A 284 -19.67 46.17 -17.17
N VAL A 285 -19.64 45.42 -18.29
CA VAL A 285 -20.49 45.28 -19.51
C VAL A 285 -20.54 43.80 -20.01
N MET A 286 -21.75 43.27 -20.25
CA MET A 286 -22.26 42.52 -21.43
C MET A 286 -21.23 41.99 -22.48
N LYS A 287 -21.15 40.69 -22.80
CA LYS A 287 -21.93 39.90 -23.82
C LYS A 287 -21.24 38.51 -24.01
N LEU A 288 -21.75 37.44 -24.65
CA LEU A 288 -23.09 36.85 -24.93
C LEU A 288 -22.86 35.37 -25.39
N PHE A 289 -23.73 34.43 -24.99
CA PHE A 289 -24.15 33.13 -25.60
C PHE A 289 -23.19 32.18 -26.37
N THR A 290 -23.22 30.91 -25.94
CA THR A 290 -22.97 29.65 -26.68
C THR A 290 -24.24 29.23 -27.48
N PRO A 291 -24.41 28.00 -28.06
CA PRO A 291 -23.49 26.90 -28.40
C PRO A 291 -23.65 26.36 -29.86
N THR A 292 -22.91 25.32 -30.25
CA THR A 292 -23.49 24.17 -31.01
C THR A 292 -22.61 22.92 -30.96
N LEU A 293 -23.24 21.75 -30.89
CA LEU A 293 -22.60 20.42 -30.94
C LEU A 293 -22.34 19.99 -32.39
N VAL A 294 -21.27 19.20 -32.62
CA VAL A 294 -21.36 17.98 -33.43
C VAL A 294 -20.59 16.86 -32.73
N LEU A 295 -21.23 15.71 -32.59
CA LEU A 295 -20.65 14.46 -32.11
C LEU A 295 -20.40 13.55 -33.33
N LEU A 296 -19.22 12.95 -33.47
CA LEU A 296 -19.06 11.77 -34.32
C LEU A 296 -17.98 10.84 -33.75
N ALA A 297 -18.40 9.65 -33.34
CA ALA A 297 -17.50 8.54 -33.04
C ALA A 297 -17.51 7.56 -34.22
N LEU A 298 -16.35 7.08 -34.62
CA LEU A 298 -16.19 5.97 -35.56
C LEU A 298 -14.97 5.15 -35.14
N LEU A 299 -15.22 3.93 -34.67
CA LEU A 299 -14.21 2.89 -34.56
C LEU A 299 -13.91 2.35 -35.97
N LEU A 300 -12.64 2.13 -36.28
CA LEU A 300 -12.21 1.04 -37.15
C LEU A 300 -10.96 0.41 -36.56
N ALA A 301 -10.99 -0.91 -36.41
CA ALA A 301 -9.81 -1.72 -36.18
C ALA A 301 -9.25 -2.14 -37.55
N ALA A 302 -7.93 -2.14 -37.69
CA ALA A 302 -7.23 -2.87 -38.72
C ALA A 302 -6.10 -3.65 -38.05
N VAL A 303 -6.09 -4.96 -38.28
CA VAL A 303 -5.01 -5.86 -37.93
C VAL A 303 -4.16 -5.99 -39.18
N ASP A 304 -2.83 -6.03 -39.07
CA ASP A 304 -1.99 -6.74 -40.03
C ASP A 304 -0.72 -7.24 -39.33
N ALA A 305 -0.55 -8.56 -39.38
CA ALA A 305 0.72 -9.28 -39.36
C ALA A 305 0.84 -9.90 -40.77
N ASP A 306 2.00 -10.26 -41.32
CA ASP A 306 3.38 -10.38 -40.85
C ASP A 306 4.30 -9.78 -41.93
N ASP A 307 5.61 -9.66 -41.67
CA ASP A 307 6.52 -10.25 -42.66
C ASP A 307 7.84 -10.74 -42.04
N VAL A 308 8.27 -11.93 -42.48
CA VAL A 308 9.39 -12.69 -41.91
C VAL A 308 10.49 -12.83 -42.95
N VAL A 309 11.64 -12.19 -42.74
CA VAL A 309 12.83 -12.40 -43.59
C VAL A 309 14.07 -12.71 -42.74
N THR A 310 14.33 -14.02 -42.66
CA THR A 310 15.62 -14.74 -42.51
C THR A 310 16.83 -14.08 -41.84
N GLN A 311 17.36 -14.82 -40.85
CA GLN A 311 18.74 -14.73 -40.37
C GLN A 311 19.78 -14.78 -41.52
N ASN A 312 20.88 -14.05 -41.37
CA ASN A 312 22.16 -14.42 -41.97
C ASN A 312 23.31 -14.22 -40.99
N GLN A 313 24.35 -15.04 -41.12
CA GLN A 313 25.33 -15.29 -40.06
C GLN A 313 26.38 -14.18 -39.92
N VAL A 314 26.85 -13.96 -38.69
CA VAL A 314 28.08 -13.21 -38.41
C VAL A 314 29.26 -14.18 -38.41
N THR A 315 30.26 -13.91 -39.24
CA THR A 315 31.61 -14.49 -39.13
C THR A 315 32.64 -13.39 -38.84
N GLN A 316 33.73 -13.78 -38.17
CA GLN A 316 34.65 -12.92 -37.45
C GLN A 316 35.69 -12.19 -38.32
N GLU A 317 36.31 -11.17 -37.71
CA GLU A 317 37.72 -10.74 -37.91
C GLU A 317 38.14 -10.27 -39.31
N SER A 318 39.05 -9.32 -39.52
CA SER A 318 39.80 -8.34 -38.74
C SER A 318 40.73 -7.65 -39.76
N GLN A 319 41.33 -6.53 -39.38
CA GLN A 319 42.60 -5.94 -39.84
C GLN A 319 42.50 -4.44 -40.13
N ALA A 320 43.67 -3.80 -40.11
CA ALA A 320 43.82 -2.41 -39.73
C ALA A 320 44.37 -1.51 -40.86
N SER A 321 44.39 -0.21 -40.53
CA SER A 321 45.49 0.73 -40.81
C SER A 321 45.39 1.71 -42.00
N GLN A 322 45.84 2.94 -41.69
CA GLN A 322 46.25 4.06 -42.56
C GLN A 322 45.09 4.82 -43.27
N VAL A 323 44.72 6.04 -42.85
CA VAL A 323 45.41 7.36 -42.98
C VAL A 323 45.23 7.99 -44.36
N GLY A 324 44.58 9.17 -44.39
CA GLY A 324 44.44 10.00 -45.58
C GLY A 324 43.53 11.21 -45.31
N GLN A 325 44.13 12.39 -45.06
CA GLN A 325 43.40 13.67 -45.08
C GLN A 325 43.10 14.09 -46.53
N VAL A 326 42.08 14.95 -46.69
CA VAL A 326 42.08 16.22 -47.46
C VAL A 326 40.69 16.48 -48.04
N SER A 327 40.06 17.57 -47.60
CA SER A 327 38.90 18.18 -48.27
C SER A 327 39.38 19.02 -49.47
N PRO A 328 38.51 19.28 -50.45
CA PRO A 328 38.14 20.68 -50.66
C PRO A 328 36.62 20.89 -50.72
N ALA A 329 36.20 22.10 -50.37
CA ALA A 329 34.80 22.51 -50.39
C ALA A 329 34.34 22.91 -51.80
N SER A 330 33.04 22.73 -52.07
CA SER A 330 32.09 23.77 -52.50
C SER A 330 31.05 23.25 -53.51
N GLN A 331 29.77 23.36 -53.15
CA GLN A 331 28.73 23.90 -54.02
C GLN A 331 27.51 24.30 -53.18
N MET A 332 26.93 25.45 -53.50
CA MET A 332 25.70 25.96 -52.89
C MET A 332 24.50 25.38 -53.64
N ALA A 333 23.48 24.95 -52.89
CA ALA A 333 22.11 24.83 -53.38
C ALA A 333 21.16 25.36 -52.29
N GLN A 334 20.11 26.07 -52.68
CA GLN A 334 19.23 26.76 -51.74
C GLN A 334 18.02 25.93 -51.33
N ASP A 335 17.79 25.92 -50.02
CA ASP A 335 16.50 26.15 -49.35
C ASP A 335 15.27 25.28 -49.73
N SER A 336 14.87 24.44 -48.78
CA SER A 336 13.47 24.23 -48.45
C SER A 336 13.38 23.97 -46.93
N PRO A 337 12.45 24.61 -46.20
CA PRO A 337 12.43 24.56 -44.75
C PRO A 337 11.73 23.29 -44.26
N ASP A 338 12.45 22.17 -44.26
CA ASP A 338 12.15 21.11 -43.30
C ASP A 338 12.28 21.71 -41.90
N GLN A 339 11.23 21.57 -41.09
CA GLN A 339 11.26 22.04 -39.70
C GLN A 339 12.14 21.09 -38.88
N GLU A 340 13.45 21.35 -38.91
CA GLU A 340 14.36 20.87 -37.87
C GLU A 340 13.78 21.32 -36.52
N GLN A 341 13.27 20.36 -35.77
CA GLN A 341 12.81 20.55 -34.41
C GLN A 341 14.03 20.87 -33.54
N GLN A 342 14.38 22.15 -33.49
CA GLN A 342 15.66 22.65 -33.00
C GLN A 342 15.89 22.19 -31.55
N SER A 343 16.73 21.17 -31.38
CA SER A 343 17.02 20.59 -30.08
C SER A 343 17.64 21.67 -29.18
N SER A 344 16.87 22.06 -28.17
CA SER A 344 17.30 22.91 -27.07
C SER A 344 18.39 22.21 -26.25
N GLY A 345 19.63 22.31 -26.72
CA GLY A 345 20.82 21.82 -26.03
C GLY A 345 21.31 22.80 -24.98
N CYS A 346 21.61 22.28 -23.79
CA CYS A 346 22.17 23.03 -22.66
C CYS A 346 23.49 22.40 -22.24
N THR A 347 24.50 23.21 -21.90
CA THR A 347 25.79 22.73 -21.40
C THR A 347 26.10 23.33 -20.04
N LEU A 348 26.34 22.48 -19.05
CA LEU A 348 26.75 22.85 -17.69
C LEU A 348 28.25 22.56 -17.55
N THR A 349 29.06 23.60 -17.31
CA THR A 349 30.51 23.49 -17.13
C THR A 349 31.04 24.56 -16.18
N GLY A 350 32.29 24.43 -15.71
CA GLY A 350 32.90 25.38 -14.78
C GLY A 350 32.32 25.26 -13.38
N ASN A 351 31.74 26.33 -12.82
CA ASN A 351 31.11 26.30 -11.49
C ASN A 351 29.59 26.25 -11.61
N TYR A 352 28.96 25.26 -10.98
CA TYR A 352 27.50 25.13 -10.93
C TYR A 352 26.88 26.23 -10.04
N THR A 353 25.80 26.84 -10.53
CA THR A 353 25.00 27.79 -9.76
C THR A 353 23.75 27.08 -9.23
N GLU A 354 23.44 27.26 -7.94
CA GLU A 354 22.23 26.69 -7.36
C GLU A 354 20.98 27.27 -8.03
N GLY A 355 20.04 26.42 -8.42
CA GLY A 355 18.83 26.84 -9.13
C GLY A 355 18.99 27.07 -10.64
N THR A 356 20.09 26.63 -11.26
CA THR A 356 20.20 26.61 -12.74
C THR A 356 19.01 25.85 -13.35
N ASP A 357 18.20 26.53 -14.15
CA ASP A 357 17.06 25.92 -14.83
C ASP A 357 17.51 25.18 -16.10
N VAL A 358 17.06 23.92 -16.21
CA VAL A 358 17.27 23.04 -17.37
C VAL A 358 15.95 22.52 -17.94
N SER A 359 14.81 23.10 -17.56
CA SER A 359 13.47 22.62 -17.91
C SER A 359 13.13 22.67 -19.39
N GLN A 360 13.69 23.63 -20.11
CA GLN A 360 13.51 23.78 -21.55
C GLN A 360 14.50 22.94 -22.36
N CYS A 361 15.45 22.25 -21.71
CA CYS A 361 16.52 21.51 -22.37
C CYS A 361 16.04 20.11 -22.76
N SER A 362 16.18 19.76 -24.04
CA SER A 362 16.00 18.40 -24.58
C SER A 362 17.30 17.58 -24.51
N THR A 363 18.45 18.25 -24.61
CA THR A 363 19.77 17.67 -24.35
C THR A 363 20.49 18.49 -23.27
N ILE A 364 21.10 17.84 -22.29
CA ILE A 364 21.87 18.45 -21.21
C ILE A 364 23.26 17.78 -21.16
N VAL A 365 24.29 18.50 -21.57
CA VAL A 365 25.69 18.08 -21.39
C VAL A 365 26.21 18.64 -20.08
N ILE A 366 26.89 17.81 -19.29
CA ILE A 366 27.46 18.16 -17.99
C ILE A 366 28.94 17.82 -18.07
N ASP A 367 29.75 18.78 -18.51
CA ASP A 367 31.19 18.61 -18.75
C ASP A 367 32.00 19.40 -17.73
N SER A 368 32.87 18.70 -16.98
CA SER A 368 33.91 19.32 -16.18
C SER A 368 33.36 20.36 -15.17
N LEU A 369 32.34 19.95 -14.41
CA LEU A 369 31.53 20.80 -13.54
C LEU A 369 31.92 20.69 -12.05
N SER A 370 32.17 21.83 -11.41
CA SER A 370 32.39 21.96 -9.97
C SER A 370 31.10 22.38 -9.27
N VAL A 371 30.52 21.49 -8.46
CA VAL A 371 29.32 21.74 -7.66
C VAL A 371 29.73 22.27 -6.27
N PRO A 372 29.29 23.46 -5.84
CA PRO A 372 29.71 24.06 -4.57
C PRO A 372 29.35 23.23 -3.32
N ALA A 373 30.04 23.51 -2.21
CA ALA A 373 29.92 22.75 -0.98
C ALA A 373 28.52 22.87 -0.34
N GLY A 374 27.76 21.77 -0.35
CA GLY A 374 26.39 21.74 0.15
C GLY A 374 25.32 22.15 -0.85
N VAL A 375 25.66 22.28 -2.13
CA VAL A 375 24.72 22.47 -3.23
C VAL A 375 24.44 21.12 -3.88
N MET A 376 23.20 20.92 -4.31
CA MET A 376 22.75 19.74 -5.05
C MET A 376 22.75 20.05 -6.55
N LEU A 377 23.30 19.15 -7.37
CA LEU A 377 23.06 19.14 -8.80
C LEU A 377 21.62 18.67 -9.04
N ASP A 378 20.73 19.60 -9.35
CA ASP A 378 19.29 19.38 -9.47
C ASP A 378 18.91 19.09 -10.92
N LEU A 379 18.50 17.85 -11.18
CA LEU A 379 17.97 17.37 -12.45
C LEU A 379 16.54 16.84 -12.25
N THR A 380 15.74 17.51 -11.41
CA THR A 380 14.35 17.08 -11.08
C THR A 380 13.24 17.77 -11.85
N ASN A 381 13.59 18.79 -12.63
CA ASN A 381 12.72 19.54 -13.51
C ASN A 381 13.22 19.48 -14.97
N VAL A 382 13.80 18.35 -15.38
CA VAL A 382 14.17 18.11 -16.79
C VAL A 382 12.93 17.74 -17.62
N SER A 383 12.98 17.98 -18.93
CA SER A 383 11.92 17.56 -19.84
C SER A 383 11.82 16.03 -19.93
N ASP A 384 10.60 15.51 -20.14
CA ASP A 384 10.40 14.10 -20.44
C ASP A 384 11.09 13.75 -21.78
N GLY A 385 11.80 12.62 -21.82
CA GLY A 385 12.62 12.26 -22.98
C GLY A 385 14.03 12.85 -23.01
N ALA A 386 14.41 13.69 -22.03
CA ALA A 386 15.69 14.39 -22.07
C ALA A 386 16.93 13.47 -22.11
N SER A 387 17.89 13.83 -22.97
CA SER A 387 19.22 13.21 -23.05
C SER A 387 20.19 13.96 -22.14
N ILE A 388 20.64 13.32 -21.06
CA ILE A 388 21.62 13.87 -20.11
C ILE A 388 22.97 13.17 -20.33
N LYS A 389 24.06 13.93 -20.47
CA LYS A 389 25.39 13.40 -20.76
C LYS A 389 26.39 13.89 -19.72
N PHE A 390 26.99 12.98 -18.96
CA PHE A 390 28.13 13.29 -18.10
C PHE A 390 29.43 13.14 -18.88
N GLU A 391 30.15 14.23 -18.98
CA GLU A 391 31.43 14.36 -19.69
C GLU A 391 32.49 14.95 -18.73
N GLY A 392 33.77 14.79 -19.09
CA GLY A 392 34.88 15.25 -18.26
C GLY A 392 34.85 14.74 -16.81
N MET A 393 35.10 15.64 -15.86
CA MET A 393 35.08 15.36 -14.41
C MET A 393 34.16 16.31 -13.65
N THR A 394 33.08 15.79 -13.07
CA THR A 394 32.22 16.53 -12.14
C THR A 394 32.70 16.31 -10.71
N THR A 395 32.88 17.38 -9.91
CA THR A 395 33.31 17.30 -8.51
C THR A 395 32.36 18.01 -7.56
N PHE A 396 32.24 17.53 -6.33
CA PHE A 396 31.36 18.11 -5.32
C PHE A 396 32.14 18.67 -4.12
N GLY A 397 31.85 19.90 -3.72
CA GLY A 397 32.49 20.53 -2.57
C GLY A 397 32.15 19.80 -1.25
N PRO A 398 33.16 19.47 -0.41
CA PRO A 398 32.92 18.74 0.83
C PRO A 398 32.18 19.58 1.88
N LYS A 399 31.13 19.00 2.46
CA LYS A 399 30.34 19.53 3.58
C LYS A 399 29.67 18.39 4.33
N LEU A 400 29.42 18.53 5.65
CA LEU A 400 28.57 17.61 6.39
C LEU A 400 27.09 18.01 6.23
N TRP A 401 26.30 17.21 5.52
CA TRP A 401 24.88 17.41 5.21
C TRP A 401 24.28 16.11 4.61
N ASP A 402 22.95 15.97 4.60
CA ASP A 402 22.25 14.76 4.14
C ASP A 402 22.28 14.55 2.60
N GLY A 403 22.60 15.60 1.85
CA GLY A 403 22.57 15.57 0.38
C GLY A 403 21.15 15.48 -0.20
N PRO A 404 20.99 14.95 -1.43
CA PRO A 404 22.01 14.22 -2.20
C PRO A 404 22.97 15.16 -2.94
N LEU A 405 24.06 14.62 -3.48
CA LEU A 405 24.96 15.38 -4.38
C LEU A 405 24.30 15.60 -5.75
N VAL A 406 23.63 14.58 -6.29
CA VAL A 406 22.87 14.62 -7.54
C VAL A 406 21.46 14.09 -7.30
N LYS A 407 20.44 14.75 -7.86
CA LYS A 407 19.04 14.29 -7.77
C LYS A 407 18.38 14.32 -9.14
N LEU A 408 17.81 13.18 -9.54
CA LEU A 408 17.16 12.98 -10.83
C LEU A 408 15.68 12.61 -10.64
N LYS A 409 14.80 13.22 -11.43
CA LYS A 409 13.37 12.89 -11.55
C LYS A 409 12.92 13.22 -12.97
N GLY A 410 12.10 12.35 -13.57
CA GLY A 410 11.51 12.53 -14.89
C GLY A 410 11.16 11.19 -15.52
N ASN A 411 10.62 11.23 -16.74
CA ASN A 411 10.20 10.05 -17.47
C ASN A 411 10.85 9.98 -18.86
N SER A 412 11.07 8.76 -19.36
CA SER A 412 11.74 8.47 -20.65
C SER A 412 13.17 9.04 -20.78
N LEU A 413 13.88 9.25 -19.67
CA LEU A 413 15.19 9.91 -19.65
C LEU A 413 16.30 8.98 -20.16
N THR A 414 17.31 9.56 -20.83
CA THR A 414 18.52 8.85 -21.26
C THR A 414 19.75 9.52 -20.65
N VAL A 415 20.32 8.94 -19.59
CA VAL A 415 21.52 9.45 -18.90
C VAL A 415 22.73 8.63 -19.31
N THR A 416 23.74 9.27 -19.90
CA THR A 416 24.87 8.60 -20.57
C THR A 416 26.19 9.32 -20.36
N GLY A 417 27.26 8.84 -21.00
CA GLY A 417 28.55 9.51 -21.14
C GLY A 417 29.68 8.81 -20.38
N PRO A 418 30.96 8.99 -20.78
CA PRO A 418 32.11 8.37 -20.11
C PRO A 418 32.60 9.17 -18.88
N GLY A 419 31.94 10.30 -18.55
CA GLY A 419 32.38 11.23 -17.51
C GLY A 419 32.48 10.60 -16.12
N THR A 420 33.31 11.21 -15.27
CA THR A 420 33.51 10.79 -13.87
C THR A 420 32.92 11.80 -12.90
N LEU A 421 32.09 11.35 -11.97
CA LEU A 421 31.59 12.14 -10.86
C LEU A 421 32.38 11.76 -9.60
N ASP A 422 33.23 12.64 -9.07
CA ASP A 422 34.05 12.42 -7.87
C ASP A 422 33.45 13.13 -6.64
N GLY A 423 33.01 12.32 -5.68
CA GLY A 423 32.34 12.78 -4.45
C GLY A 423 33.28 13.25 -3.34
N GLN A 424 34.60 13.29 -3.58
CA GLN A 424 35.60 13.76 -2.61
C GLN A 424 35.58 13.01 -1.26
N GLY A 425 35.18 11.73 -1.27
CA GLY A 425 34.99 10.87 -0.09
C GLY A 425 36.19 10.80 0.87
N ALA A 426 37.42 11.02 0.39
CA ALA A 426 38.63 11.06 1.21
C ALA A 426 38.57 12.12 2.33
N TRP A 427 37.83 13.22 2.15
CA TRP A 427 37.59 14.21 3.21
C TRP A 427 36.63 13.68 4.29
N TYR A 428 35.68 12.84 3.91
CA TYR A 428 34.61 12.34 4.77
C TYR A 428 35.00 11.14 5.62
N TRP A 429 35.68 10.15 5.03
CA TRP A 429 35.90 8.85 5.68
C TRP A 429 36.66 8.93 7.03
N PRO A 430 37.70 9.79 7.21
CA PRO A 430 38.39 9.93 8.50
C PRO A 430 37.52 10.45 9.65
N GLN A 431 36.37 11.08 9.35
CA GLN A 431 35.45 11.64 10.35
C GLN A 431 34.52 10.58 10.97
N GLY A 432 34.52 9.35 10.42
CA GLY A 432 33.79 8.21 10.96
C GLY A 432 32.28 8.20 10.66
N GLN A 433 31.56 7.29 11.31
CA GLN A 433 30.13 7.03 11.02
C GLN A 433 29.16 7.97 11.78
N LYS A 434 29.63 8.75 12.76
CA LYS A 434 28.77 9.62 13.59
C LYS A 434 28.47 10.99 12.97
N VAL A 435 29.00 11.27 11.78
CA VAL A 435 28.74 12.51 11.04
C VAL A 435 27.78 12.28 9.88
N THR A 436 26.96 13.29 9.58
CA THR A 436 26.06 13.28 8.42
C THR A 436 26.87 13.41 7.13
N ARG A 437 26.66 12.48 6.19
CA ARG A 437 27.37 12.40 4.92
C ARG A 437 26.35 12.31 3.77
N PRO A 438 26.54 13.05 2.67
CA PRO A 438 25.53 13.11 1.62
C PRO A 438 25.47 11.79 0.86
N VAL A 439 24.24 11.35 0.55
CA VAL A 439 24.00 10.31 -0.46
C VAL A 439 24.48 10.85 -1.82
N PHE A 440 25.13 10.03 -2.64
CA PHE A 440 25.68 10.50 -3.91
C PHE A 440 24.56 10.85 -4.91
N PHE A 441 23.85 9.84 -5.41
CA PHE A 441 22.95 9.96 -6.54
C PHE A 441 21.55 9.47 -6.12
N ARG A 442 20.54 10.34 -6.18
CA ARG A 442 19.16 9.99 -5.83
C ARG A 442 18.26 10.00 -7.05
N LEU A 443 17.79 8.82 -7.46
CA LEU A 443 16.70 8.65 -8.43
C LEU A 443 15.40 8.71 -7.64
N SER A 444 14.50 9.64 -8.00
CA SER A 444 13.26 9.86 -7.27
C SER A 444 12.09 9.99 -8.23
N LYS A 445 11.28 8.93 -8.35
CA LYS A 445 10.21 8.84 -9.36
C LYS A 445 10.77 8.99 -10.79
N VAL A 446 11.81 8.21 -11.08
CA VAL A 446 12.34 8.05 -12.44
C VAL A 446 11.56 6.92 -13.12
N ALA A 447 11.06 7.13 -14.33
CA ALA A 447 10.20 6.20 -15.05
C ALA A 447 10.71 5.95 -16.48
N ASN A 448 10.59 4.73 -17.00
CA ASN A 448 10.90 4.38 -18.40
C ASN A 448 12.29 4.83 -18.89
N SER A 449 13.28 4.90 -17.99
CA SER A 449 14.54 5.62 -18.22
C SER A 449 15.76 4.70 -18.27
N THR A 450 16.85 5.19 -18.85
CA THR A 450 18.15 4.51 -18.86
C THR A 450 19.25 5.37 -18.24
N LEU A 451 20.16 4.74 -17.49
CA LEU A 451 21.39 5.34 -16.96
C LEU A 451 22.56 4.42 -17.35
N SER A 452 23.58 4.94 -18.05
CA SER A 452 24.70 4.09 -18.49
C SER A 452 26.04 4.78 -18.75
N GLY A 453 27.11 3.98 -18.74
CA GLY A 453 28.44 4.34 -19.25
C GLY A 453 29.34 5.22 -18.37
N PHE A 454 28.79 5.97 -17.41
CA PHE A 454 29.55 6.90 -16.58
C PHE A 454 30.17 6.25 -15.33
N SER A 455 31.12 6.97 -14.72
CA SER A 455 31.81 6.53 -13.51
C SER A 455 31.44 7.37 -12.28
N ILE A 456 31.23 6.71 -11.14
CA ILE A 456 31.10 7.34 -9.81
C ILE A 456 32.34 6.99 -8.99
N LYS A 457 32.95 8.00 -8.35
CA LYS A 457 34.22 7.84 -7.65
C LYS A 457 34.17 8.46 -6.24
N ASN A 458 34.84 7.81 -5.29
CA ASN A 458 35.02 8.28 -3.91
C ASN A 458 33.71 8.76 -3.25
N MET A 459 32.68 7.92 -3.17
CA MET A 459 31.42 8.31 -2.55
C MET A 459 31.57 8.60 -1.04
N PRO A 460 31.00 9.71 -0.52
CA PRO A 460 31.03 10.03 0.91
C PRO A 460 30.32 8.99 1.78
N TYR A 461 29.25 8.42 1.24
CA TYR A 461 28.30 7.50 1.86
C TYR A 461 27.69 6.62 0.76
N ARG A 462 26.44 6.20 0.89
CA ARG A 462 25.71 5.37 -0.08
C ARG A 462 25.64 6.03 -1.46
N THR A 463 25.78 5.23 -2.50
CA THR A 463 25.95 5.70 -3.89
C THR A 463 24.59 5.99 -4.53
N PHE A 464 23.88 4.97 -5.02
CA PHE A 464 22.58 5.14 -5.66
C PHE A 464 21.44 4.89 -4.68
N SER A 465 20.66 5.93 -4.39
CA SER A 465 19.39 5.85 -3.66
C SER A 465 18.24 5.84 -4.68
N ILE A 466 17.74 4.66 -5.04
CA ILE A 466 16.67 4.49 -6.03
C ILE A 466 15.33 4.43 -5.32
N LEU A 467 14.51 5.47 -5.49
CA LEU A 467 13.28 5.69 -4.72
C LEU A 467 12.07 5.82 -5.64
N SER A 468 11.06 4.96 -5.42
CA SER A 468 9.76 5.02 -6.10
C SER A 468 9.84 5.17 -7.62
N SER A 469 10.83 4.50 -8.22
CA SER A 469 11.15 4.54 -9.66
C SER A 469 10.68 3.26 -10.34
N ASN A 470 10.36 3.31 -11.63
CA ASN A 470 9.91 2.14 -12.38
C ASN A 470 10.43 2.05 -13.82
N TYR A 471 10.35 0.85 -14.41
CA TYR A 471 10.77 0.57 -15.80
C TYR A 471 12.13 1.21 -16.16
N THR A 472 13.08 1.14 -15.22
CA THR A 472 14.34 1.90 -15.30
C THR A 472 15.54 0.95 -15.32
N THR A 473 16.44 1.16 -16.28
CA THR A 473 17.64 0.34 -16.46
C THR A 473 18.91 1.12 -16.12
N ILE A 474 19.75 0.57 -15.24
CA ILE A 474 21.05 1.12 -14.87
C ILE A 474 22.15 0.14 -15.29
N SER A 475 23.04 0.55 -16.19
CA SER A 475 23.97 -0.40 -16.81
C SER A 475 25.36 0.12 -17.14
N GLY A 476 26.36 -0.77 -17.10
CA GLY A 476 27.73 -0.45 -17.51
C GLY A 476 28.43 0.63 -16.68
N LEU A 477 27.93 0.98 -15.50
CA LEU A 477 28.55 1.98 -14.63
C LEU A 477 29.78 1.40 -13.91
N THR A 478 30.76 2.26 -13.63
CA THR A 478 31.85 1.94 -12.69
C THR A 478 31.70 2.77 -11.42
N ILE A 479 31.47 2.11 -10.28
CA ILE A 479 31.38 2.71 -8.95
C ILE A 479 32.66 2.33 -8.19
N ASP A 480 33.53 3.30 -7.88
CA ASP A 480 34.85 3.04 -7.30
C ASP A 480 35.18 3.92 -6.08
N SER A 481 35.20 3.30 -4.91
CA SER A 481 35.79 3.87 -3.69
C SER A 481 36.91 2.99 -3.12
N ARG A 482 37.74 2.34 -3.95
CA ARG A 482 38.90 1.57 -3.45
C ARG A 482 39.87 2.41 -2.62
N ALA A 483 39.94 3.72 -2.86
CA ALA A 483 40.69 4.67 -2.03
C ALA A 483 40.19 4.74 -0.57
N GLY A 484 38.95 4.32 -0.30
CA GLY A 484 38.36 4.21 1.03
C GLY A 484 38.56 2.85 1.71
N ASN A 485 39.32 1.93 1.13
CA ASN A 485 39.56 0.62 1.74
C ASN A 485 40.23 0.77 3.13
N GLY A 486 39.57 0.22 4.16
CA GLY A 486 40.00 0.32 5.56
C GLY A 486 39.45 1.52 6.33
N SER A 487 39.04 2.60 5.66
CA SER A 487 38.55 3.84 6.30
C SER A 487 37.05 4.11 6.05
N ALA A 488 36.59 3.96 4.81
CA ALA A 488 35.21 4.17 4.40
C ALA A 488 34.25 3.13 4.98
N LYS A 489 33.00 3.56 5.18
CA LYS A 489 31.89 2.77 5.74
C LYS A 489 30.57 3.21 5.11
N ASN A 490 29.68 2.26 4.84
CA ASN A 490 28.37 2.50 4.26
C ASN A 490 28.46 3.25 2.91
N THR A 491 29.25 2.67 2.01
CA THR A 491 29.46 3.14 0.64
C THR A 491 28.66 2.28 -0.35
N ASP A 492 27.44 1.95 0.05
CA ASP A 492 26.50 1.03 -0.59
C ASP A 492 26.36 1.33 -2.10
N GLY A 493 26.29 0.30 -2.94
CA GLY A 493 26.22 0.45 -4.40
C GLY A 493 24.86 0.95 -4.85
N PHE A 494 23.82 0.12 -4.66
CA PHE A 494 22.44 0.42 -5.04
C PHE A 494 21.46 0.12 -3.90
N ASP A 495 20.86 1.17 -3.33
CA ASP A 495 19.77 1.10 -2.35
C ASP A 495 18.41 1.16 -3.08
N LEU A 496 17.53 0.19 -2.85
CA LEU A 496 16.22 0.13 -3.52
C LEU A 496 15.06 0.23 -2.51
N SER A 497 14.26 1.29 -2.64
CA SER A 497 13.06 1.52 -1.83
C SER A 497 11.84 1.95 -2.67
N ARG A 498 10.84 1.06 -2.69
CA ARG A 498 9.53 1.18 -3.36
C ARG A 498 9.58 1.18 -4.89
N ASN A 499 10.52 0.46 -5.50
CA ASN A 499 10.66 0.42 -6.96
C ASN A 499 9.92 -0.77 -7.59
N ASP A 500 9.65 -0.69 -8.89
CA ASP A 500 9.01 -1.77 -9.66
C ASP A 500 9.59 -1.84 -11.08
N HIS A 501 9.92 -3.01 -11.62
CA HIS A 501 10.55 -3.14 -12.94
C HIS A 501 11.88 -2.37 -13.07
N VAL A 502 12.78 -2.51 -12.07
CA VAL A 502 14.14 -1.95 -12.12
C VAL A 502 15.16 -3.02 -12.55
N THR A 503 15.97 -2.71 -13.55
CA THR A 503 17.06 -3.58 -14.02
C THR A 503 18.41 -2.92 -13.76
N ILE A 504 19.32 -3.63 -13.09
CA ILE A 504 20.68 -3.17 -12.78
C ILE A 504 21.65 -4.21 -13.36
N THR A 505 22.37 -3.88 -14.44
CA THR A 505 23.15 -4.89 -15.18
C THR A 505 24.51 -4.45 -15.71
N GLY A 506 25.51 -5.34 -15.68
CA GLY A 506 26.84 -5.08 -16.26
C GLY A 506 27.69 -4.03 -15.52
N ASN A 507 27.32 -3.65 -14.30
CA ASN A 507 28.01 -2.63 -13.50
C ASN A 507 29.22 -3.20 -12.76
N ARG A 508 30.22 -2.36 -12.46
CA ARG A 508 31.42 -2.71 -11.68
C ARG A 508 31.44 -1.89 -10.39
N VAL A 509 31.31 -2.55 -9.24
CA VAL A 509 31.20 -1.91 -7.92
C VAL A 509 32.37 -2.31 -7.04
N TYR A 510 33.12 -1.31 -6.56
CA TYR A 510 34.19 -1.44 -5.59
C TYR A 510 33.90 -0.53 -4.39
N ASN A 511 33.46 -1.12 -3.29
CA ASN A 511 33.02 -0.38 -2.11
C ASN A 511 33.35 -1.12 -0.81
N GLN A 512 32.75 -0.67 0.30
CA GLN A 512 33.00 -1.16 1.66
C GLN A 512 31.70 -1.51 2.40
N ASP A 513 30.59 -1.69 1.65
CA ASP A 513 29.29 -2.09 2.16
C ASP A 513 28.49 -2.85 1.07
N ASP A 514 27.18 -3.03 1.19
CA ASP A 514 26.36 -3.77 0.23
C ASP A 514 26.54 -3.31 -1.24
N CYS A 515 26.55 -4.25 -2.18
CA CYS A 515 26.60 -3.97 -3.63
C CYS A 515 25.18 -3.65 -4.12
N LEU A 516 24.22 -4.42 -3.62
CA LEU A 516 22.78 -4.19 -3.70
C LEU A 516 22.23 -4.29 -2.27
N ALA A 517 21.47 -3.29 -1.84
CA ALA A 517 20.69 -3.31 -0.60
C ALA A 517 19.22 -3.07 -0.93
N MET A 518 18.45 -4.14 -1.08
CA MET A 518 17.05 -4.07 -1.52
C MET A 518 16.10 -4.08 -0.32
N GLN A 519 15.76 -2.89 0.21
CA GLN A 519 14.80 -2.80 1.33
C GLN A 519 13.35 -2.98 0.88
N SER A 520 13.01 -2.62 -0.37
CA SER A 520 11.66 -2.68 -0.91
C SER A 520 11.68 -2.51 -2.44
N SER A 521 11.37 -3.57 -3.19
CA SER A 521 11.30 -3.54 -4.67
C SER A 521 10.52 -4.74 -5.22
N THR A 522 9.87 -4.60 -6.38
CA THR A 522 9.25 -5.70 -7.15
C THR A 522 9.83 -5.79 -8.56
N ASN A 523 9.65 -6.94 -9.23
CA ASN A 523 10.04 -7.18 -10.63
C ASN A 523 11.47 -6.70 -10.95
N THR A 524 12.41 -6.95 -10.03
CA THR A 524 13.75 -6.37 -10.04
C THR A 524 14.78 -7.37 -10.55
N ILE A 525 15.63 -6.94 -11.48
CA ILE A 525 16.68 -7.78 -12.07
C ILE A 525 18.04 -7.19 -11.70
N PHE A 526 18.90 -7.99 -11.07
CA PHE A 526 20.30 -7.64 -10.80
C PHE A 526 21.20 -8.71 -11.44
N SER A 527 21.78 -8.44 -12.61
CA SER A 527 22.46 -9.45 -13.44
C SER A 527 23.82 -8.95 -13.95
N ASN A 528 24.77 -9.87 -14.20
CA ASN A 528 26.07 -9.56 -14.83
C ASN A 528 26.90 -8.46 -14.13
N ASN A 529 26.59 -8.10 -12.87
CA ASN A 529 27.33 -7.10 -12.11
C ASN A 529 28.55 -7.72 -11.42
N TYR A 530 29.63 -6.95 -11.28
CA TYR A 530 30.83 -7.33 -10.54
C TYR A 530 30.91 -6.53 -9.23
N CYS A 531 30.96 -7.23 -8.09
CA CYS A 531 31.02 -6.63 -6.76
C CYS A 531 32.33 -7.04 -6.04
N SER A 532 33.08 -6.07 -5.51
CA SER A 532 34.37 -6.30 -4.84
C SER A 532 34.57 -5.39 -3.62
N GLY A 533 35.11 -5.93 -2.53
CA GLY A 533 35.22 -5.23 -1.22
C GLY A 533 33.89 -5.10 -0.46
N SER A 534 32.79 -5.47 -1.12
CA SER A 534 31.41 -5.34 -0.69
C SER A 534 30.97 -6.35 0.39
N HIS A 535 29.85 -6.06 1.05
CA HIS A 535 29.10 -7.02 1.86
C HIS A 535 28.26 -8.02 1.05
N GLY A 536 27.99 -7.77 -0.23
CA GLY A 536 27.35 -8.72 -1.14
C GLY A 536 26.09 -8.20 -1.86
N ILE A 537 25.20 -9.11 -2.22
CA ILE A 537 23.93 -8.82 -2.90
C ILE A 537 22.83 -9.13 -1.87
N SER A 538 22.31 -8.09 -1.23
CA SER A 538 21.53 -8.19 0.01
C SER A 538 20.07 -7.81 -0.20
N ILE A 539 19.15 -8.67 0.23
CA ILE A 539 17.73 -8.30 0.39
C ILE A 539 17.53 -7.81 1.83
N GLY A 540 17.32 -6.51 1.98
CA GLY A 540 17.06 -5.85 3.26
C GLY A 540 18.04 -4.74 3.63
N SER A 541 18.20 -4.43 4.92
CA SER A 541 17.44 -5.00 6.04
C SER A 541 15.94 -4.66 5.96
N LEU A 542 15.05 -5.66 6.06
CA LEU A 542 13.60 -5.44 6.20
C LEU A 542 13.18 -5.55 7.66
N GLY A 543 12.34 -4.63 8.12
CA GLY A 543 11.78 -4.61 9.47
C GLY A 543 11.51 -3.19 9.97
N GLY A 544 11.04 -3.08 11.21
CA GLY A 544 10.91 -1.81 11.93
C GLY A 544 9.46 -1.29 12.08
N PRO A 545 9.26 -0.26 12.92
CA PRO A 545 7.93 0.25 13.30
C PRO A 545 7.16 0.94 12.16
N GLU A 546 7.82 1.21 11.02
CA GLU A 546 7.25 1.95 9.89
C GLU A 546 6.95 1.05 8.68
N GLN A 547 6.75 -0.27 8.85
CA GLN A 547 6.27 -1.11 7.74
C GLN A 547 4.82 -0.76 7.41
N ASN A 548 4.63 -0.04 6.30
CA ASN A 548 3.33 0.36 5.77
C ASN A 548 3.43 0.60 4.25
N ILE A 549 2.32 0.98 3.61
CA ILE A 549 2.25 1.24 2.17
C ILE A 549 3.21 2.35 1.68
N ASN A 550 3.69 3.23 2.57
CA ASN A 550 4.65 4.29 2.24
C ASN A 550 6.12 3.83 2.37
N THR A 551 6.38 2.58 2.75
CA THR A 551 7.74 2.00 2.85
C THR A 551 7.90 0.69 2.05
N THR A 552 6.81 0.00 1.75
CA THR A 552 6.75 -1.26 0.99
C THR A 552 6.15 -1.06 -0.41
N VAL A 553 6.53 -1.88 -1.39
CA VAL A 553 5.80 -1.95 -2.66
C VAL A 553 4.50 -2.72 -2.45
N ALA A 554 3.42 -2.30 -3.09
CA ALA A 554 2.13 -3.01 -3.15
C ALA A 554 1.51 -3.41 -1.79
N GLY A 555 1.93 -2.78 -0.69
CA GLY A 555 1.38 -3.05 0.65
C GLY A 555 1.81 -4.39 1.27
N LEU A 556 2.82 -5.05 0.71
CA LEU A 556 3.38 -6.30 1.23
C LEU A 556 4.13 -6.02 2.55
N LEU A 557 3.40 -6.05 3.66
CA LEU A 557 3.94 -5.85 5.00
C LEU A 557 4.87 -7.01 5.36
N GLY A 558 6.17 -6.72 5.46
CA GLY A 558 7.16 -7.69 5.92
C GLY A 558 7.17 -8.98 5.10
N LEU A 559 7.29 -8.89 3.78
CA LEU A 559 7.43 -10.07 2.92
C LEU A 559 8.68 -9.97 2.04
N VAL A 560 9.47 -11.04 2.05
CA VAL A 560 10.45 -11.39 1.03
C VAL A 560 9.95 -12.67 0.39
N THR A 561 9.63 -12.62 -0.90
CA THR A 561 9.16 -13.83 -1.62
C THR A 561 9.60 -13.85 -3.07
N ASN A 562 9.64 -15.05 -3.64
CA ASN A 562 9.99 -15.32 -5.04
C ASN A 562 11.37 -14.75 -5.46
N VAL A 563 12.33 -14.77 -4.53
CA VAL A 563 13.71 -14.31 -4.79
C VAL A 563 14.54 -15.46 -5.34
N THR A 564 15.17 -15.26 -6.50
CA THR A 564 16.10 -16.23 -7.11
C THR A 564 17.50 -15.65 -7.23
N TYR A 565 18.49 -16.37 -6.69
CA TYR A 565 19.91 -16.16 -6.94
C TYR A 565 20.43 -17.28 -7.82
N SER A 566 20.65 -17.01 -9.12
CA SER A 566 21.11 -18.01 -10.09
C SER A 566 22.54 -17.75 -10.58
N ASN A 567 23.33 -18.81 -10.71
CA ASN A 567 24.65 -18.83 -11.36
C ASN A 567 25.68 -17.82 -10.82
N ASN A 568 25.61 -17.50 -9.52
CA ASN A 568 26.52 -16.57 -8.87
C ASN A 568 27.88 -17.24 -8.61
N LYS A 569 28.99 -16.52 -8.90
CA LYS A 569 30.36 -16.98 -8.68
C LYS A 569 31.03 -16.17 -7.57
N LEU A 570 31.43 -16.86 -6.50
CA LEU A 570 32.05 -16.29 -5.31
C LEU A 570 33.58 -16.42 -5.37
N VAL A 571 34.30 -15.38 -4.96
CA VAL A 571 35.77 -15.39 -4.85
C VAL A 571 36.15 -14.88 -3.47
N ASN A 572 36.77 -15.75 -2.66
CA ASN A 572 37.29 -15.48 -1.32
C ASN A 572 36.31 -14.78 -0.35
N VAL A 573 35.02 -15.13 -0.38
CA VAL A 573 34.00 -14.47 0.47
C VAL A 573 33.98 -15.02 1.91
N LYS A 574 33.55 -14.22 2.88
CA LYS A 574 33.48 -14.63 4.30
C LYS A 574 32.38 -15.67 4.56
N HIS A 575 31.22 -15.49 3.96
CA HIS A 575 30.06 -16.38 4.01
C HIS A 575 29.48 -16.47 2.60
N ALA A 576 29.13 -17.67 2.13
CA ALA A 576 28.53 -17.84 0.80
C ALA A 576 27.03 -17.55 0.82
N ILE A 577 26.31 -18.05 1.82
CA ILE A 577 24.87 -17.84 2.03
C ILE A 577 24.65 -17.32 3.46
N VAL A 578 23.98 -16.16 3.56
CA VAL A 578 23.59 -15.55 4.83
C VAL A 578 22.08 -15.35 4.83
N MET A 579 21.38 -15.97 5.78
CA MET A 579 19.91 -15.82 5.93
C MET A 579 19.58 -15.55 7.39
N HIS A 580 19.27 -14.31 7.72
CA HIS A 580 19.08 -13.85 9.10
C HIS A 580 17.74 -13.14 9.27
N SER A 581 17.01 -13.53 10.31
CA SER A 581 15.76 -12.87 10.71
C SER A 581 15.84 -12.33 12.16
N ASP A 582 17.05 -11.99 12.58
CA ASP A 582 17.42 -11.53 13.92
C ASP A 582 18.13 -10.15 13.91
N TYR A 583 18.22 -9.50 12.75
CA TYR A 583 18.93 -8.25 12.54
C TYR A 583 18.28 -7.09 13.32
N ASN A 584 19.07 -6.43 14.15
CA ASN A 584 18.63 -5.30 14.97
C ASN A 584 19.31 -4.01 14.50
N LYS A 585 18.53 -3.13 13.86
CA LYS A 585 19.00 -1.84 13.34
C LYS A 585 19.57 -0.92 14.43
N THR A 586 19.00 -0.93 15.63
CA THR A 586 19.48 -0.13 16.77
C THR A 586 20.82 -0.63 17.30
N ARG A 587 21.07 -1.94 17.23
CA ARG A 587 22.38 -2.56 17.52
C ARG A 587 23.39 -2.36 16.38
N GLY A 588 22.92 -2.16 15.15
CA GLY A 588 23.75 -2.20 13.95
C GLY A 588 24.25 -3.61 13.61
N GLY A 589 23.44 -4.65 13.88
CA GLY A 589 23.84 -6.02 13.65
C GLY A 589 22.87 -7.08 14.20
N TYR A 590 23.24 -8.34 14.01
CA TYR A 590 22.47 -9.51 14.44
C TYR A 590 22.31 -9.58 15.98
N SER A 591 21.12 -9.95 16.45
CA SER A 591 20.83 -10.08 17.89
C SER A 591 21.22 -11.45 18.45
N GLY A 592 21.25 -12.49 17.61
CA GLY A 592 21.32 -13.91 17.98
C GLY A 592 19.95 -14.55 18.24
N ILE A 593 18.87 -13.76 18.25
CA ILE A 593 17.50 -14.20 18.55
C ILE A 593 16.60 -13.85 17.36
N PRO A 594 16.21 -14.83 16.53
CA PRO A 594 15.40 -14.55 15.34
C PRO A 594 13.95 -14.26 15.73
N THR A 595 13.64 -12.98 15.98
CA THR A 595 12.30 -12.50 16.36
C THR A 595 11.59 -11.73 15.24
N SER A 596 12.17 -11.63 14.05
CA SER A 596 11.52 -10.93 12.94
C SER A 596 10.22 -11.63 12.55
N LEU A 597 9.20 -10.81 12.29
CA LEU A 597 7.90 -11.20 11.73
C LEU A 597 7.85 -11.00 10.20
N VAL A 598 9.00 -10.72 9.58
CA VAL A 598 9.11 -10.66 8.11
C VAL A 598 9.10 -12.08 7.57
N ASN A 599 8.06 -12.42 6.81
CA ASN A 599 7.98 -13.68 6.07
C ASN A 599 9.05 -13.73 4.98
N ILE A 600 9.83 -14.81 4.94
CA ILE A 600 10.87 -15.05 3.94
C ILE A 600 10.59 -16.40 3.27
N THR A 601 9.88 -16.37 2.14
CA THR A 601 9.35 -17.58 1.49
C THR A 601 9.83 -17.71 0.04
N ASN A 602 9.70 -18.89 -0.56
CA ASN A 602 9.95 -19.11 -1.99
C ASN A 602 11.34 -18.59 -2.45
N ILE A 603 12.38 -18.89 -1.67
CA ILE A 603 13.76 -18.45 -1.95
C ILE A 603 14.48 -19.54 -2.72
N LYS A 604 15.00 -19.23 -3.91
CA LYS A 604 15.78 -20.16 -4.73
C LYS A 604 17.23 -19.70 -4.81
N ILE A 605 18.18 -20.58 -4.52
CA ILE A 605 19.60 -20.38 -4.81
C ILE A 605 20.04 -21.53 -5.70
N GLU A 606 20.51 -21.25 -6.92
CA GLU A 606 20.92 -22.29 -7.86
C GLU A 606 22.25 -21.98 -8.55
N GLY A 607 23.08 -23.00 -8.75
CA GLY A 607 24.35 -22.87 -9.46
C GLY A 607 25.38 -21.97 -8.77
N LEU A 608 25.23 -21.76 -7.45
CA LEU A 608 26.17 -20.97 -6.65
C LEU A 608 27.52 -21.71 -6.60
N SER A 609 28.60 -21.07 -7.02
CA SER A 609 29.91 -21.71 -7.14
C SER A 609 31.05 -20.82 -6.65
N GLY A 610 32.24 -21.41 -6.45
CA GLY A 610 33.46 -20.66 -6.14
C GLY A 610 34.04 -20.97 -4.76
N SER A 611 34.50 -19.97 -4.02
CA SER A 611 35.23 -20.16 -2.74
C SER A 611 34.72 -19.27 -1.61
N ALA A 612 34.59 -19.82 -0.40
CA ALA A 612 34.18 -19.09 0.80
C ALA A 612 34.89 -19.60 2.07
N LYS A 613 34.91 -18.80 3.15
CA LYS A 613 35.35 -19.29 4.48
C LYS A 613 34.28 -20.14 5.16
N ASN A 614 33.01 -19.76 5.04
CA ASN A 614 31.85 -20.48 5.56
C ASN A 614 30.82 -20.64 4.45
N LEU A 615 30.21 -21.82 4.33
CA LEU A 615 29.14 -22.05 3.37
C LEU A 615 27.85 -21.34 3.81
N TYR A 616 27.42 -21.60 5.04
CA TYR A 616 26.18 -21.09 5.63
C TYR A 616 26.43 -20.18 6.84
N ASN A 617 25.58 -19.18 6.97
CA ASN A 617 25.32 -18.45 8.20
C ASN A 617 23.82 -18.14 8.26
N ILE A 618 23.05 -19.12 8.75
CA ILE A 618 21.58 -19.08 8.77
C ILE A 618 21.11 -19.04 10.23
N VAL A 619 20.41 -17.95 10.58
CA VAL A 619 19.77 -17.72 11.87
C VAL A 619 18.37 -17.14 11.61
N ALA A 620 17.44 -18.04 11.32
CA ALA A 620 16.09 -17.72 10.91
C ALA A 620 15.04 -18.10 11.96
N ASN A 621 13.88 -17.45 11.89
CA ASN A 621 12.70 -17.73 12.70
C ASN A 621 11.89 -18.79 11.94
N PRO A 622 11.77 -20.03 12.45
CA PRO A 622 11.10 -21.11 11.72
C PRO A 622 9.63 -20.81 11.39
N ASP A 623 8.98 -19.92 12.17
CA ASP A 623 7.56 -19.58 11.99
C ASP A 623 7.28 -18.69 10.76
N VAL A 624 8.32 -18.04 10.20
CA VAL A 624 8.18 -17.07 9.09
C VAL A 624 8.95 -17.47 7.84
N VAL A 625 9.64 -18.61 7.84
CA VAL A 625 10.45 -19.07 6.70
C VAL A 625 9.93 -20.38 6.13
N SER A 626 9.77 -20.44 4.81
CA SER A 626 9.25 -21.65 4.14
C SER A 626 9.65 -21.72 2.67
N ASN A 627 9.60 -22.93 2.10
CA ASN A 627 9.83 -23.18 0.67
C ASN A 627 11.14 -22.55 0.13
N TRP A 628 12.26 -22.80 0.80
CA TRP A 628 13.58 -22.45 0.30
C TRP A 628 14.15 -23.62 -0.50
N SER A 629 14.89 -23.37 -1.58
CA SER A 629 15.45 -24.41 -2.44
C SER A 629 16.88 -24.06 -2.85
N PHE A 630 17.85 -24.86 -2.40
CA PHE A 630 19.26 -24.71 -2.71
C PHE A 630 19.69 -25.86 -3.64
N ILE A 631 20.05 -25.53 -4.88
CA ILE A 631 20.29 -26.50 -5.97
C ILE A 631 21.68 -26.27 -6.55
N ASN A 632 22.45 -27.34 -6.82
CA ASN A 632 23.77 -27.27 -7.46
C ASN A 632 24.73 -26.28 -6.78
N ILE A 633 24.82 -26.33 -5.44
CA ILE A 633 25.73 -25.48 -4.66
C ILE A 633 27.14 -26.09 -4.68
N ALA A 634 28.02 -25.54 -5.51
CA ALA A 634 29.39 -25.99 -5.76
C ALA A 634 30.42 -24.98 -5.21
N VAL A 635 30.30 -24.63 -3.92
CA VAL A 635 31.20 -23.70 -3.24
C VAL A 635 32.21 -24.47 -2.39
N ASN A 636 33.50 -24.30 -2.69
CA ASN A 636 34.60 -24.77 -1.86
C ASN A 636 34.67 -23.90 -0.59
N ALA A 637 34.11 -24.42 0.50
CA ALA A 637 34.04 -23.72 1.78
C ALA A 637 34.95 -24.36 2.83
N THR A 638 35.70 -23.54 3.58
CA THR A 638 36.55 -24.05 4.69
C THR A 638 35.73 -24.63 5.85
N ASN A 639 34.51 -24.15 6.06
CA ASN A 639 33.59 -24.59 7.10
C ASN A 639 32.16 -24.64 6.54
N ILE A 640 31.34 -25.57 7.02
CA ILE A 640 29.89 -25.56 6.74
C ILE A 640 29.25 -24.30 7.36
N GLY A 641 29.64 -23.95 8.60
CA GLY A 641 29.15 -22.75 9.28
C GLY A 641 27.94 -23.02 10.17
N GLN A 642 27.08 -22.02 10.37
CA GLN A 642 25.90 -22.13 11.23
C GLN A 642 24.62 -22.25 10.40
N CYS A 643 23.72 -23.13 10.82
CA CYS A 643 22.39 -23.26 10.24
C CYS A 643 21.35 -23.57 11.33
N LYS A 644 20.46 -22.61 11.61
CA LYS A 644 19.42 -22.71 12.64
C LYS A 644 18.12 -22.03 12.17
N GLY A 645 17.01 -22.75 12.31
CA GLY A 645 15.65 -22.23 12.10
C GLY A 645 15.28 -21.95 10.63
N GLY A 646 16.06 -22.46 9.66
CA GLY A 646 15.65 -22.50 8.26
C GLY A 646 14.60 -23.61 7.99
N PRO A 647 13.97 -23.63 6.81
CA PRO A 647 13.01 -24.67 6.43
C PRO A 647 13.64 -26.07 6.42
N SER A 648 12.87 -27.09 6.82
CA SER A 648 13.35 -28.48 6.98
C SER A 648 13.88 -29.14 5.70
N ASN A 649 13.52 -28.62 4.52
CA ASN A 649 14.00 -29.10 3.23
C ASN A 649 15.32 -28.44 2.78
N VAL A 650 15.83 -27.46 3.53
CA VAL A 650 17.20 -26.94 3.38
C VAL A 650 18.11 -27.71 4.32
N GLN A 651 18.87 -28.66 3.77
CA GLN A 651 19.94 -29.32 4.49
C GLN A 651 21.22 -28.49 4.42
N CYS A 652 21.71 -28.15 5.60
CA CYS A 652 23.05 -27.67 5.88
C CYS A 652 23.84 -28.80 6.56
#